data_AF-A0A820G3D6-F1
#
_entry.id   AF-A0A820G3D6-F1
#
_cell.length_a   1.000
_cell.length_b   1.000
_cell.length_c   1.000
_cell.angle_alpha   90.00
_cell.angle_beta   90.00
_cell.angle_gamma   90.00
#
_symmetry.space_group_name_H-M   'P 1'
#
loop_
_entity.id
_entity.type
_entity.pdbx_description
1 polymer ?
#
loop_
_entity_poly.entity_id
_entity_poly.type
_entity_poly.pdbx_seq_one_letter_code
_entity_poly.pdbx_strand_id
1 'polypeptide(L)'
;MTPTTLDLTGNEIGSNGAQCLGRALLTNKALTTLNLDYNKIGPTGAKYLSQALQTNKTLTRFDLGDNEIGEEGAQHLADVLLTNATIITLDISCNEIGSIGAQYFADILRTNVTLTTLNLGDNNIGDEGAEKLADVLRNNMTLTALNLEQNRIGLGGIQHLADALGRNMALTILDLNQNNIGDEGATSLADALRINTTLTTLLLDESGIEEKGAECLADALRTNMLHDKPFNISIIQGYAPTADYDEDAVTNFYGNIDKAYKQCKSDDIIYVMGDFNAKVGDKRIGNTVGPFGLGNKNDRGDNLVTWCQSHNLVITNTWYKNPPRRLWTWRSPGDRTRNQIDYIMASHRFRNSIISSKAFPGSDCGSDHVPVICESRVKLKRLNQSKKNFKLQIHLLKEDTDIKQKYRIKVQNRFEALGETTKTEALWEQMKSSILASAVEVRPKIQMNKKKKWMTDDILLLMEQRRLKKSNPLEYKSIDKEIRIKCSEAKEKWLNEQCLDIENKLSVNTKYAHRRIDEITGKSRCTSSGCIKSKSGTILMEKHDILNRWSEYIGELFDDNRAPKPNIKKNIEGPSIMKDEVRQAIKSMKTNKATGSDGISIEMIQCLDERGVDIMTKLINKIYDTGELPEDLTKSIFIALPKKPGATECELHRTISLMSHVTKILLKILMMRMKSKTGPEIAKEQYGFMPDKSTRNAIFFLRMIIERSIEVKHDIYLCFLDYTKAFDKVKHDNLFQILEQLDIDGKDLRLIRNLYWNQKAAMKVNNDTSEYTNIKRGVRQGCVLSPDLFNIYSEMILRNLEDIEGIKIGGYNCNNLRYADDTVLIASTEEDLQKMVNIVSEESIKMGLSLNVKKSECMSISKDKTPRSCNVNINGETIKQVDRFNYLGSTITPDGRCDEEIKKRIALAKQAFQKMCPILKNRSISINTKTRVLKCYVWSILLYGSECWTINKEMEKRLEATEMWFLRRMLNVPWTAKESNELSGTPGIEREDQRKERQRSTKDQVPRKHKPLD
;
A
#
# COMPACT_ATOMS: atom_id res chain seq x y z
N MET A 1 -39.95 -11.93 17.83
CA MET A 1 -38.79 -11.14 18.27
C MET A 1 -39.16 -9.68 18.09
N THR A 2 -39.04 -8.84 19.12
CA THR A 2 -39.15 -7.38 18.97
C THR A 2 -37.86 -6.85 18.33
N PRO A 3 -37.94 -6.05 17.25
CA PRO A 3 -36.75 -5.52 16.59
C PRO A 3 -35.98 -4.58 17.53
N THR A 4 -34.64 -4.63 17.47
CA THR A 4 -33.74 -3.73 18.23
C THR A 4 -33.48 -2.43 17.47
N THR A 5 -33.71 -2.42 16.15
CA THR A 5 -33.58 -1.25 15.28
C THR A 5 -34.87 -1.06 14.50
N LEU A 6 -35.37 0.17 14.49
CA LEU A 6 -36.54 0.57 13.72
C LEU A 6 -36.16 1.81 12.90
N ASP A 7 -36.26 1.68 11.58
CA ASP A 7 -36.01 2.76 10.63
C ASP A 7 -37.31 3.10 9.92
N LEU A 8 -37.73 4.36 10.04
CA LEU A 8 -38.93 4.91 9.44
C LEU A 8 -38.61 6.19 8.64
N THR A 9 -37.41 6.29 8.09
CA THR A 9 -37.00 7.46 7.30
C THR A 9 -37.96 7.74 6.14
N GLY A 10 -38.36 9.00 5.94
CA GLY A 10 -39.10 9.43 4.75
C GLY A 10 -40.57 9.02 4.67
N ASN A 11 -41.27 8.88 5.80
CA ASN A 11 -42.65 8.38 5.86
C ASN A 11 -43.72 9.43 6.22
N GLU A 12 -43.37 10.73 6.27
CA GLU A 12 -44.30 11.83 6.60
C GLU A 12 -45.13 11.60 7.87
N ILE A 13 -44.53 11.00 8.90
CA ILE A 13 -45.20 10.56 10.14
C ILE A 13 -45.97 11.69 10.84
N GLY A 14 -45.41 12.91 10.82
CA GLY A 14 -46.00 14.08 11.46
C GLY A 14 -46.06 14.00 13.00
N SER A 15 -46.53 15.07 13.63
CA SER A 15 -46.61 15.17 15.10
C SER A 15 -47.54 14.14 15.75
N ASN A 16 -48.61 13.73 15.06
CA ASN A 16 -49.56 12.72 15.56
C ASN A 16 -48.95 11.32 15.55
N GLY A 17 -48.23 10.96 14.48
CA GLY A 17 -47.51 9.69 14.43
C GLY A 17 -46.37 9.64 15.45
N ALA A 18 -45.68 10.76 15.67
CA ALA A 18 -44.68 10.92 16.73
C ALA A 18 -45.28 10.66 18.13
N GLN A 19 -46.51 11.13 18.38
CA GLN A 19 -47.22 10.87 19.62
C GLN A 19 -47.51 9.38 19.82
N CYS A 20 -47.96 8.68 18.77
CA CYS A 20 -48.18 7.23 18.80
C CYS A 20 -46.88 6.47 19.07
N LEU A 21 -45.79 6.85 18.40
CA LEU A 21 -44.46 6.27 18.63
C LEU A 21 -43.96 6.53 20.06
N GLY A 22 -44.15 7.74 20.58
CA GLY A 22 -43.86 8.08 21.97
C GLY A 22 -44.58 7.16 22.95
N ARG A 23 -45.88 6.91 22.75
CA ARG A 23 -46.64 5.95 23.58
C ARG A 23 -46.10 4.53 23.49
N ALA A 24 -45.66 4.09 22.31
CA ALA A 24 -45.05 2.78 22.14
C ALA A 24 -43.70 2.67 22.89
N LEU A 25 -42.88 3.72 22.84
CA LEU A 25 -41.56 3.78 23.51
C LEU A 25 -41.65 3.67 25.04
N LEU A 26 -42.77 4.07 25.66
CA LEU A 26 -43.00 3.92 27.11
C LEU A 26 -43.01 2.45 27.57
N THR A 27 -43.45 1.54 26.71
CA THR A 27 -43.59 0.11 27.05
C THR A 27 -42.52 -0.76 26.40
N ASN A 28 -41.87 -0.25 25.35
CA ASN A 28 -40.86 -0.98 24.61
C ASN A 28 -39.57 -1.12 25.43
N LYS A 29 -39.10 -2.37 25.59
CA LYS A 29 -37.87 -2.72 26.32
C LYS A 29 -36.78 -3.35 25.45
N ALA A 30 -36.94 -3.31 24.12
CA ALA A 30 -36.04 -3.99 23.18
C ALA A 30 -35.38 -3.06 22.18
N LEU A 31 -36.01 -1.94 21.84
CA LEU A 31 -35.54 -1.02 20.82
C LEU A 31 -34.35 -0.21 21.35
N THR A 32 -33.23 -0.31 20.65
CA THR A 32 -31.97 0.40 20.94
C THR A 32 -31.66 1.49 19.93
N THR A 33 -32.23 1.40 18.71
CA THR A 33 -32.05 2.38 17.63
C THR A 33 -33.38 2.74 16.99
N LEU A 34 -33.66 4.03 16.89
CA LEU A 34 -34.84 4.57 16.22
C LEU A 34 -34.41 5.65 15.24
N ASN A 35 -34.73 5.44 13.95
CA ASN A 35 -34.49 6.42 12.89
C ASN A 35 -35.81 6.98 12.38
N LEU A 36 -35.98 8.29 12.51
CA LEU A 36 -37.14 9.07 12.10
C LEU A 36 -36.75 10.21 11.15
N ASP A 37 -35.61 10.13 10.47
CA ASP A 37 -35.17 11.15 9.52
C ASP A 37 -36.23 11.45 8.43
N TYR A 38 -36.34 12.70 7.98
CA TYR A 38 -37.27 13.12 6.91
C TYR A 38 -38.76 12.77 7.17
N ASN A 39 -39.34 13.22 8.30
CA ASN A 39 -40.70 12.83 8.71
C ASN A 39 -41.66 13.95 9.13
N LYS A 40 -41.25 15.23 9.02
CA LYS A 40 -42.09 16.40 9.35
C LYS A 40 -42.67 16.33 10.77
N ILE A 41 -41.90 15.82 11.73
CA ILE A 41 -42.34 15.57 13.11
C ILE A 41 -42.75 16.87 13.82
N GLY A 42 -42.03 17.97 13.56
CA GLY A 42 -42.26 19.28 14.13
C GLY A 42 -41.95 19.39 15.64
N PRO A 43 -41.99 20.61 16.22
CA PRO A 43 -41.69 20.84 17.64
C PRO A 43 -42.64 20.08 18.58
N THR A 44 -43.92 19.97 18.20
CA THR A 44 -44.93 19.24 18.98
C THR A 44 -44.66 17.74 18.99
N GLY A 45 -44.23 17.16 17.87
CA GLY A 45 -43.85 15.74 17.82
C GLY A 45 -42.58 15.46 18.62
N ALA A 46 -41.57 16.34 18.52
CA ALA A 46 -40.34 16.27 19.33
C ALA A 46 -40.63 16.30 20.83
N LYS A 47 -41.60 17.12 21.27
CA LYS A 47 -42.09 17.15 22.66
C LYS A 47 -42.62 15.78 23.12
N TYR A 48 -43.48 15.13 22.33
CA TYR A 48 -44.04 13.83 22.70
C TYR A 48 -42.98 12.72 22.76
N LEU A 49 -42.02 12.74 21.83
CA LEU A 49 -40.90 11.79 21.82
C LEU A 49 -39.99 12.03 23.04
N SER A 50 -39.71 13.29 23.38
CA SER A 50 -38.93 13.66 24.56
C SER A 50 -39.61 13.20 25.86
N GLN A 51 -40.92 13.34 25.99
CA GLN A 51 -41.68 12.81 27.13
C GLN A 51 -41.54 11.29 27.28
N ALA A 52 -41.54 10.55 26.16
CA ALA A 52 -41.33 9.11 26.19
C ALA A 52 -39.90 8.74 26.62
N LEU A 53 -38.90 9.48 26.13
CA LEU A 53 -37.48 9.27 26.45
C LEU A 53 -37.13 9.53 27.91
N GLN A 54 -37.94 10.28 28.67
CA GLN A 54 -37.72 10.43 30.12
C GLN A 54 -37.75 9.07 30.84
N THR A 55 -38.62 8.16 30.40
CA THR A 55 -38.80 6.82 31.00
C THR A 55 -38.12 5.71 30.22
N ASN A 56 -38.00 5.82 28.90
CA ASN A 56 -37.33 4.81 28.09
C ASN A 56 -35.82 4.76 28.43
N LYS A 57 -35.33 3.59 28.84
CA LYS A 57 -33.92 3.35 29.19
C LYS A 57 -33.23 2.34 28.27
N THR A 58 -33.79 2.09 27.09
CA THR A 58 -33.23 1.10 26.14
C THR A 58 -32.70 1.75 24.88
N LEU A 59 -33.25 2.90 24.47
CA LEU A 59 -32.80 3.62 23.30
C LEU A 59 -31.42 4.23 23.55
N THR A 60 -30.50 3.99 22.61
CA THR A 60 -29.10 4.45 22.65
C THR A 60 -28.73 5.29 21.44
N ARG A 61 -29.37 5.05 20.29
CA ARG A 61 -29.22 5.87 19.08
C ARG A 61 -30.60 6.39 18.66
N PHE A 62 -30.69 7.70 18.50
CA PHE A 62 -31.92 8.36 18.08
C PHE A 62 -31.63 9.36 16.97
N ASP A 63 -32.34 9.21 15.86
CA ASP A 63 -32.16 10.02 14.66
C ASP A 63 -33.48 10.72 14.32
N LEU A 64 -33.40 12.04 14.26
CA LEU A 64 -34.47 12.99 14.02
C LEU A 64 -34.07 14.01 12.95
N GLY A 65 -33.15 13.67 12.04
CA GLY A 65 -32.78 14.54 10.91
C GLY A 65 -33.99 15.03 10.11
N ASP A 66 -33.91 16.22 9.49
CA ASP A 66 -34.91 16.74 8.54
C ASP A 66 -36.38 16.61 9.00
N ASN A 67 -36.69 17.24 10.15
CA ASN A 67 -37.98 17.07 10.83
C ASN A 67 -38.67 18.37 11.24
N GLU A 68 -38.16 19.52 10.81
CA GLU A 68 -38.74 20.84 11.09
C GLU A 68 -38.97 21.07 12.60
N ILE A 69 -38.11 20.53 13.49
CA ILE A 69 -38.35 20.60 14.94
C ILE A 69 -38.17 22.01 15.51
N GLY A 70 -37.33 22.84 14.87
CA GLY A 70 -37.03 24.22 15.29
C GLY A 70 -36.42 24.33 16.70
N GLU A 71 -36.28 25.57 17.17
CA GLU A 71 -35.70 25.88 18.49
C GLU A 71 -36.50 25.28 19.65
N GLU A 72 -37.84 25.25 19.57
CA GLU A 72 -38.71 24.70 20.62
C GLU A 72 -38.55 23.17 20.74
N GLY A 73 -38.45 22.47 19.60
CA GLY A 73 -38.21 21.04 19.59
C GLY A 73 -36.81 20.67 20.09
N ALA A 74 -35.80 21.46 19.73
CA ALA A 74 -34.44 21.33 20.23
C ALA A 74 -34.37 21.49 21.76
N GLN A 75 -35.09 22.46 22.33
CA GLN A 75 -35.19 22.64 23.78
C GLN A 75 -35.71 21.38 24.48
N HIS A 76 -36.83 20.82 23.99
CA HIS A 76 -37.41 19.60 24.57
C HIS A 76 -36.46 18.39 24.53
N LEU A 77 -35.70 18.25 23.45
CA LEU A 77 -34.70 17.19 23.30
C LEU A 77 -33.49 17.40 24.22
N ALA A 78 -32.99 18.62 24.35
CA ALA A 78 -31.94 18.95 25.31
C ALA A 78 -32.41 18.68 26.76
N ASP A 79 -33.59 19.14 27.15
CA ASP A 79 -34.13 18.95 28.50
C ASP A 79 -34.23 17.46 28.89
N VAL A 80 -34.64 16.58 27.97
CA VAL A 80 -34.70 15.15 28.29
C VAL A 80 -33.32 14.53 28.48
N LEU A 81 -32.28 15.00 27.77
CA LEU A 81 -30.90 14.50 27.92
C LEU A 81 -30.28 14.83 29.28
N LEU A 82 -30.83 15.76 30.06
CA LEU A 82 -30.42 15.98 31.46
C LEU A 82 -30.80 14.79 32.36
N THR A 83 -31.85 14.04 32.01
CA THR A 83 -32.38 12.94 32.82
C THR A 83 -32.22 11.58 32.16
N ASN A 84 -32.11 11.53 30.83
CA ASN A 84 -31.86 10.34 30.08
C ASN A 84 -30.36 10.07 29.95
N ALA A 85 -29.91 9.00 30.61
CA ALA A 85 -28.52 8.56 30.62
C ALA A 85 -28.25 7.38 29.67
N THR A 86 -29.11 7.16 28.67
CA THR A 86 -29.00 5.99 27.76
C THR A 86 -28.71 6.38 26.32
N ILE A 87 -29.09 7.59 25.88
CA ILE A 87 -28.74 8.10 24.56
C ILE A 87 -27.22 8.37 24.49
N ILE A 88 -26.58 7.69 23.53
CA ILE A 88 -25.15 7.77 23.20
C ILE A 88 -24.94 8.53 21.91
N THR A 89 -25.86 8.39 20.95
CA THR A 89 -25.83 9.07 19.65
C THR A 89 -27.16 9.76 19.39
N LEU A 90 -27.10 11.06 19.12
CA LEU A 90 -28.25 11.86 18.71
C LEU A 90 -27.95 12.54 17.37
N ASP A 91 -28.86 12.38 16.41
CA ASP A 91 -28.86 13.12 15.15
C ASP A 91 -30.10 14.00 15.07
N ILE A 92 -29.89 15.30 14.89
CA ILE A 92 -30.93 16.31 14.68
C ILE A 92 -30.50 17.28 13.58
N SER A 93 -29.81 16.78 12.56
CA SER A 93 -29.42 17.58 11.39
C SER A 93 -30.63 18.12 10.61
N CYS A 94 -30.47 19.16 9.80
CA CYS A 94 -31.53 19.71 8.92
C CYS A 94 -32.81 20.14 9.65
N ASN A 95 -32.71 20.82 10.79
CA ASN A 95 -33.86 21.05 11.69
C ASN A 95 -34.12 22.51 12.08
N GLU A 96 -33.38 23.44 11.45
CA GLU A 96 -33.52 24.90 11.66
C GLU A 96 -33.46 25.34 13.14
N ILE A 97 -32.67 24.67 13.98
CA ILE A 97 -32.64 24.94 15.42
C ILE A 97 -32.01 26.30 15.79
N GLY A 98 -31.19 26.87 14.90
CA GLY A 98 -30.54 28.17 15.09
C GLY A 98 -29.49 28.22 16.23
N SER A 99 -29.00 29.43 16.53
CA SER A 99 -28.02 29.66 17.60
C SER A 99 -28.59 29.34 19.00
N ILE A 100 -29.88 29.62 19.21
CA ILE A 100 -30.61 29.33 20.46
C ILE A 100 -30.73 27.82 20.69
N GLY A 101 -31.08 27.05 19.66
CA GLY A 101 -31.11 25.58 19.74
C GLY A 101 -29.74 24.99 20.08
N ALA A 102 -28.67 25.48 19.43
CA ALA A 102 -27.30 25.08 19.75
C ALA A 102 -26.90 25.42 21.18
N GLN A 103 -27.37 26.55 21.73
CA GLN A 103 -27.14 26.91 23.12
C GLN A 103 -27.75 25.89 24.09
N TYR A 104 -28.97 25.41 23.85
CA TYR A 104 -29.55 24.36 24.70
C TYR A 104 -28.70 23.09 24.72
N PHE A 105 -28.16 22.66 23.58
CA PHE A 105 -27.24 21.53 23.53
C PHE A 105 -25.88 21.83 24.19
N ALA A 106 -25.36 23.05 24.07
CA ALA A 106 -24.17 23.45 24.81
C ALA A 106 -24.41 23.34 26.33
N ASP A 107 -25.52 23.84 26.83
CA ASP A 107 -25.84 23.85 28.25
C ASP A 107 -25.92 22.44 28.84
N ILE A 108 -26.50 21.47 28.12
CA ILE A 108 -26.58 20.07 28.58
C ILE A 108 -25.25 19.33 28.45
N LEU A 109 -24.40 19.70 27.50
CA LEU A 109 -23.08 19.07 27.32
C LEU A 109 -22.13 19.37 28.50
N ARG A 110 -22.45 20.34 29.37
CA ARG A 110 -21.68 20.57 30.60
C ARG A 110 -21.85 19.45 31.63
N THR A 111 -22.99 18.76 31.64
CA THR A 111 -23.37 17.80 32.68
C THR A 111 -23.63 16.40 32.14
N ASN A 112 -24.02 16.27 30.87
CA ASN A 112 -24.30 14.97 30.28
C ASN A 112 -23.00 14.15 30.07
N VAL A 113 -23.00 12.92 30.58
CA VAL A 113 -21.85 12.00 30.56
C VAL A 113 -22.06 10.78 29.66
N THR A 114 -23.13 10.76 28.86
CA THR A 114 -23.50 9.58 28.05
C THR A 114 -23.47 9.85 26.55
N LEU A 115 -23.77 11.08 26.13
CA LEU A 115 -23.79 11.47 24.73
C LEU A 115 -22.35 11.60 24.20
N THR A 116 -21.97 10.68 23.33
CA THR A 116 -20.62 10.63 22.73
C THR A 116 -20.59 11.09 21.29
N THR A 117 -21.74 11.10 20.60
CA THR A 117 -21.90 11.55 19.22
C THR A 117 -23.12 12.46 19.11
N LEU A 118 -22.92 13.67 18.59
CA LEU A 118 -23.98 14.64 18.35
C LEU A 118 -23.86 15.18 16.92
N ASN A 119 -24.91 15.02 16.11
CA ASN A 119 -24.98 15.60 14.79
C ASN A 119 -25.94 16.79 14.78
N LEU A 120 -25.40 17.97 14.48
CA LEU A 120 -26.11 19.24 14.36
C LEU A 120 -25.95 19.83 12.94
N GLY A 121 -25.63 19.04 11.92
CA GLY A 121 -25.46 19.52 10.54
C GLY A 121 -26.69 20.28 10.00
N ASP A 122 -26.47 21.25 9.11
CA ASP A 122 -27.50 22.03 8.41
C ASP A 122 -28.60 22.61 9.32
N ASN A 123 -28.21 23.37 10.34
CA ASN A 123 -29.12 23.87 11.37
C ASN A 123 -29.10 25.39 11.55
N ASN A 124 -28.42 26.11 10.65
CA ASN A 124 -28.28 27.56 10.68
C ASN A 124 -27.77 28.10 12.03
N ILE A 125 -26.83 27.39 12.66
CA ILE A 125 -26.29 27.71 14.00
C ILE A 125 -25.53 29.06 14.03
N GLY A 126 -24.77 29.36 12.96
CA GLY A 126 -23.98 30.58 12.85
C GLY A 126 -22.85 30.70 13.88
N ASP A 127 -22.16 31.85 13.86
CA ASP A 127 -21.01 32.12 14.73
C ASP A 127 -21.37 32.17 16.23
N GLU A 128 -22.53 32.72 16.56
CA GLU A 128 -23.02 32.84 17.95
C GLU A 128 -23.28 31.46 18.58
N GLY A 129 -23.90 30.55 17.85
CA GLY A 129 -24.13 29.19 18.35
C GLY A 129 -22.85 28.37 18.43
N ALA A 130 -21.92 28.55 17.47
CA ALA A 130 -20.59 27.94 17.50
C ALA A 130 -19.77 28.39 18.72
N GLU A 131 -19.86 29.67 19.12
CA GLU A 131 -19.26 30.19 20.35
C GLU A 131 -19.79 29.44 21.59
N LYS A 132 -21.11 29.27 21.72
CA LYS A 132 -21.71 28.56 22.87
C LYS A 132 -21.24 27.11 22.95
N LEU A 133 -21.18 26.41 21.82
CA LEU A 133 -20.66 25.05 21.76
C LEU A 133 -19.17 25.01 22.13
N ALA A 134 -18.37 25.92 21.59
CA ALA A 134 -16.94 26.02 21.89
C ALA A 134 -16.65 26.21 23.39
N ASP A 135 -17.42 27.06 24.09
CA ASP A 135 -17.25 27.30 25.53
C ASP A 135 -17.34 26.02 26.35
N VAL A 136 -18.22 25.10 25.95
CA VAL A 136 -18.45 23.84 26.66
C VAL A 136 -17.48 22.76 26.21
N LEU A 137 -17.15 22.71 24.93
CA LEU A 137 -16.19 21.76 24.37
C LEU A 137 -14.82 21.86 25.03
N ARG A 138 -14.39 23.03 25.52
CA ARG A 138 -13.11 23.19 26.23
C ARG A 138 -12.89 22.16 27.35
N ASN A 139 -13.96 21.81 28.08
CA ASN A 139 -13.89 20.93 29.26
C ASN A 139 -14.72 19.65 29.12
N ASN A 140 -15.50 19.50 28.05
CA ASN A 140 -16.30 18.30 27.85
C ASN A 140 -15.38 17.10 27.54
N MET A 141 -15.50 16.05 28.36
CA MET A 141 -14.68 14.83 28.26
C MET A 141 -15.45 13.63 27.69
N THR A 142 -16.69 13.82 27.27
CA THR A 142 -17.62 12.74 26.88
C THR A 142 -17.84 12.70 25.38
N LEU A 143 -18.01 13.86 24.75
CA LEU A 143 -18.34 13.99 23.35
C LEU A 143 -17.09 13.72 22.49
N THR A 144 -17.15 12.63 21.73
CA THR A 144 -16.05 12.15 20.88
C THR A 144 -16.25 12.49 19.41
N ALA A 145 -17.48 12.76 18.99
CA ALA A 145 -17.83 13.14 17.63
C ALA A 145 -18.88 14.26 17.62
N LEU A 146 -18.60 15.33 16.88
CA LEU A 146 -19.50 16.46 16.68
C LEU A 146 -19.56 16.80 15.19
N ASN A 147 -20.77 16.86 14.64
CA ASN A 147 -20.99 17.32 13.26
C ASN A 147 -21.66 18.70 13.26
N LEU A 148 -21.01 19.67 12.61
CA LEU A 148 -21.44 21.04 12.40
C LEU A 148 -21.43 21.42 10.90
N GLU A 149 -21.52 20.45 9.99
CA GLU A 149 -21.61 20.67 8.55
C GLU A 149 -22.71 21.69 8.20
N GLN A 150 -22.48 22.53 7.19
CA GLN A 150 -23.48 23.44 6.61
C GLN A 150 -24.19 24.36 7.63
N ASN A 151 -23.48 24.85 8.65
CA ASN A 151 -24.08 25.66 9.72
C ASN A 151 -23.85 27.17 9.59
N ARG A 152 -23.32 27.63 8.45
CA ARG A 152 -22.97 29.03 8.19
C ARG A 152 -22.00 29.60 9.24
N ILE A 153 -21.11 28.76 9.75
CA ILE A 153 -20.04 29.17 10.67
C ILE A 153 -18.97 29.89 9.85
N GLY A 154 -18.71 31.14 10.22
CA GLY A 154 -17.69 32.00 9.63
C GLY A 154 -16.42 32.06 10.48
N LEU A 155 -15.61 33.10 10.24
CA LEU A 155 -14.36 33.33 10.95
C LEU A 155 -14.53 33.50 12.47
N GLY A 156 -15.61 34.16 12.91
CA GLY A 156 -15.85 34.38 14.35
C GLY A 156 -16.07 33.06 15.08
N GLY A 157 -17.00 32.24 14.59
CA GLY A 157 -17.35 30.97 15.21
C GLY A 157 -16.21 29.95 15.16
N ILE A 158 -15.47 29.90 14.04
CA ILE A 158 -14.36 28.94 13.93
C ILE A 158 -13.18 29.30 14.83
N GLN A 159 -12.92 30.59 15.11
CA GLN A 159 -11.89 30.99 16.08
C GLN A 159 -12.21 30.48 17.49
N HIS A 160 -13.48 30.56 17.90
CA HIS A 160 -13.93 30.02 19.18
C HIS A 160 -13.78 28.49 19.22
N LEU A 161 -14.22 27.80 18.17
CA LEU A 161 -14.09 26.34 18.05
C LEU A 161 -12.62 25.90 18.04
N ALA A 162 -11.74 26.62 17.37
CA ALA A 162 -10.30 26.35 17.35
C ALA A 162 -9.66 26.48 18.75
N ASP A 163 -9.96 27.55 19.50
CA ASP A 163 -9.46 27.68 20.89
C ASP A 163 -9.99 26.55 21.79
N ALA A 164 -11.25 26.14 21.60
CA ALA A 164 -11.82 25.01 22.32
C ALA A 164 -11.14 23.68 21.97
N LEU A 165 -10.91 23.42 20.68
CA LEU A 165 -10.20 22.26 20.18
C LEU A 165 -8.79 22.16 20.75
N GLY A 166 -8.06 23.27 20.85
CA GLY A 166 -6.71 23.29 21.42
C GLY A 166 -6.62 22.75 22.85
N ARG A 167 -7.73 22.76 23.61
CA ARG A 167 -7.81 22.32 25.01
C ARG A 167 -8.60 21.03 25.21
N ASN A 168 -9.52 20.73 24.30
CA ASN A 168 -10.36 19.55 24.40
C ASN A 168 -9.52 18.26 24.31
N MET A 169 -9.81 17.29 25.18
CA MET A 169 -9.10 16.01 25.28
C MET A 169 -9.99 14.78 24.98
N ALA A 170 -11.17 14.96 24.39
CA ALA A 170 -12.12 13.86 24.14
C ALA A 170 -12.61 13.78 22.69
N LEU A 171 -12.76 14.92 22.02
CA LEU A 171 -13.24 15.02 20.65
C LEU A 171 -12.19 14.41 19.70
N THR A 172 -12.65 13.45 18.92
CA THR A 172 -11.86 12.69 17.94
C THR A 172 -12.30 12.94 16.50
N ILE A 173 -13.55 13.37 16.30
CA ILE A 173 -14.15 13.70 15.02
C ILE A 173 -14.85 15.07 15.14
N LEU A 174 -14.48 15.99 14.27
CA LEU A 174 -15.20 17.25 14.08
C LEU A 174 -15.47 17.43 12.58
N ASP A 175 -16.75 17.54 12.23
CA ASP A 175 -17.17 17.87 10.88
C ASP A 175 -17.55 19.35 10.78
N LEU A 176 -16.92 20.05 9.85
CA LEU A 176 -17.10 21.47 9.57
C LEU A 176 -17.25 21.72 8.06
N ASN A 177 -17.60 20.69 7.28
CA ASN A 177 -17.86 20.83 5.84
C ASN A 177 -18.88 21.94 5.57
N GLN A 178 -18.80 22.57 4.40
CA GLN A 178 -19.77 23.55 3.90
C GLN A 178 -20.00 24.75 4.85
N ASN A 179 -18.95 25.16 5.59
CA ASN A 179 -18.94 26.36 6.43
C ASN A 179 -18.00 27.42 5.85
N ASN A 180 -18.29 28.72 6.03
CA ASN A 180 -17.49 29.80 5.42
C ASN A 180 -16.25 30.17 6.24
N ILE A 181 -15.35 29.21 6.47
CA ILE A 181 -14.22 29.31 7.39
C ILE A 181 -13.11 30.22 6.86
N GLY A 182 -12.76 30.10 5.58
CA GLY A 182 -11.71 30.91 4.95
C GLY A 182 -10.27 30.54 5.37
N ASP A 183 -9.29 31.16 4.72
CA ASP A 183 -7.86 30.96 5.02
C ASP A 183 -7.45 31.36 6.44
N GLU A 184 -8.06 32.42 6.98
CA GLU A 184 -7.82 32.87 8.35
C GLU A 184 -8.36 31.88 9.38
N GLY A 185 -9.56 31.34 9.14
CA GLY A 185 -10.13 30.30 9.99
C GLY A 185 -9.35 28.98 9.91
N ALA A 186 -8.85 28.62 8.73
CA ALA A 186 -7.94 27.49 8.55
C ALA A 186 -6.62 27.66 9.33
N THR A 187 -6.13 28.90 9.44
CA THR A 187 -4.96 29.22 10.27
C THR A 187 -5.25 29.02 11.75
N SER A 188 -6.41 29.46 12.24
CA SER A 188 -6.83 29.20 13.63
C SER A 188 -6.96 27.70 13.91
N LEU A 189 -7.54 26.93 12.98
CA LEU A 189 -7.60 25.47 13.08
C LEU A 189 -6.21 24.84 13.07
N ALA A 190 -5.29 25.30 12.22
CA ALA A 190 -3.91 24.82 12.18
C ALA A 190 -3.21 25.02 13.54
N ASP A 191 -3.40 26.17 14.18
CA ASP A 191 -2.87 26.45 15.52
C ASP A 191 -3.47 25.54 16.59
N ALA A 192 -4.77 25.25 16.52
CA ALA A 192 -5.42 24.28 17.40
C ALA A 192 -4.87 22.86 17.20
N LEU A 193 -4.72 22.41 15.95
CA LEU A 193 -4.24 21.08 15.57
C LEU A 193 -2.79 20.81 15.96
N ARG A 194 -1.97 21.86 16.11
CA ARG A 194 -0.58 21.73 16.59
C ARG A 194 -0.52 21.29 18.06
N ILE A 195 -1.56 21.58 18.84
CA ILE A 195 -1.61 21.32 20.28
C ILE A 195 -2.55 20.15 20.59
N ASN A 196 -3.68 20.07 19.89
CA ASN A 196 -4.67 19.01 20.08
C ASN A 196 -4.09 17.65 19.70
N THR A 197 -4.20 16.67 20.61
CA THR A 197 -3.67 15.31 20.40
C THR A 197 -4.75 14.25 20.21
N THR A 198 -6.03 14.63 20.20
CA THR A 198 -7.16 13.69 20.25
C THR A 198 -7.97 13.66 18.96
N LEU A 199 -8.02 14.79 18.24
CA LEU A 199 -8.72 14.93 16.98
C LEU A 199 -8.01 14.10 15.91
N THR A 200 -8.70 13.07 15.44
CA THR A 200 -8.22 12.15 14.40
C THR A 200 -8.81 12.45 13.04
N THR A 201 -9.99 13.07 13.02
CA THR A 201 -10.75 13.39 11.82
C THR A 201 -11.26 14.82 11.92
N LEU A 202 -10.87 15.65 10.96
CA LEU A 202 -11.37 17.00 10.76
C LEU A 202 -11.81 17.11 9.30
N LEU A 203 -13.09 17.43 9.08
CA LEU A 203 -13.68 17.54 7.75
C LEU A 203 -13.93 19.03 7.45
N LEU A 204 -13.44 19.50 6.29
CA LEU A 204 -13.40 20.91 5.87
C LEU A 204 -13.70 21.06 4.36
N ASP A 205 -14.48 20.13 3.80
CA ASP A 205 -14.89 20.18 2.40
C ASP A 205 -15.76 21.42 2.16
N GLU A 206 -15.58 22.05 1.01
CA GLU A 206 -16.26 23.29 0.63
C GLU A 206 -16.22 24.42 1.69
N SER A 207 -15.17 24.47 2.53
CA SER A 207 -15.10 25.43 3.64
C SER A 207 -14.50 26.82 3.31
N GLY A 208 -14.37 27.16 2.02
CA GLY A 208 -13.77 28.43 1.57
C GLY A 208 -12.26 28.55 1.82
N ILE A 209 -11.56 27.44 2.00
CA ILE A 209 -10.11 27.40 2.24
C ILE A 209 -9.36 27.40 0.90
N GLU A 210 -8.50 28.38 0.68
CA GLU A 210 -7.69 28.55 -0.52
C GLU A 210 -6.21 28.14 -0.26
N GLU A 211 -5.28 28.62 -1.08
CA GLU A 211 -3.87 28.21 -1.04
C GLU A 211 -3.21 28.48 0.32
N LYS A 212 -3.43 29.65 0.93
CA LYS A 212 -2.74 30.02 2.18
C LYS A 212 -3.25 29.22 3.37
N GLY A 213 -4.56 29.00 3.46
CA GLY A 213 -5.14 28.18 4.51
C GLY A 213 -4.70 26.72 4.40
N ALA A 214 -4.63 26.19 3.18
CA ALA A 214 -4.10 24.85 2.92
C ALA A 214 -2.61 24.73 3.30
N GLU A 215 -1.79 25.75 3.03
CA GLU A 215 -0.39 25.80 3.47
C GLU A 215 -0.25 25.76 4.99
N CYS A 216 -1.05 26.55 5.72
CA CYS A 216 -1.07 26.58 7.19
C CYS A 216 -1.45 25.22 7.78
N LEU A 217 -2.51 24.58 7.25
CA LEU A 217 -2.92 23.25 7.68
C LEU A 217 -1.84 22.20 7.36
N ALA A 218 -1.24 22.26 6.18
CA ALA A 218 -0.15 21.35 5.79
C ALA A 218 1.11 21.53 6.65
N ASP A 219 1.37 22.74 7.14
CA ASP A 219 2.47 23.01 8.06
C ASP A 219 2.19 22.45 9.46
N ALA A 220 0.98 22.64 9.99
CA ALA A 220 0.54 22.01 11.24
C ALA A 220 0.61 20.48 11.20
N LEU A 221 0.28 19.86 10.05
CA LEU A 221 0.41 18.41 9.87
C LEU A 221 1.87 17.95 9.78
N ARG A 222 2.78 18.79 9.28
CA ARG A 222 4.22 18.50 9.22
C ARG A 222 4.90 18.58 10.59
N THR A 223 4.40 19.44 11.49
CA THR A 223 4.92 19.61 12.85
C THR A 223 4.34 18.64 13.87
N ASN A 224 3.48 17.69 13.48
CA ASN A 224 3.10 16.56 14.34
C ASN A 224 4.28 15.58 14.51
N MET A 225 5.09 15.89 15.53
CA MET A 225 6.39 15.32 15.87
C MET A 225 6.36 13.83 16.26
N LEU A 226 7.49 13.17 15.99
CA LEU A 226 7.83 11.81 16.43
C LEU A 226 7.68 11.65 17.96
N HIS A 227 6.70 10.87 18.39
CA HIS A 227 6.47 10.56 19.81
C HIS A 227 7.46 9.50 20.33
N ASP A 228 8.47 9.92 21.09
CA ASP A 228 9.37 9.01 21.82
C ASP A 228 9.28 9.24 23.34
N LYS A 229 8.90 8.20 24.09
CA LYS A 229 8.91 8.21 25.58
C LYS A 229 10.37 8.21 26.10
N PRO A 230 10.75 8.88 27.21
CA PRO A 230 9.92 9.63 28.17
C PRO A 230 9.85 11.17 27.96
N PHE A 231 10.65 11.77 27.08
CA PHE A 231 10.60 13.19 26.73
C PHE A 231 10.80 13.36 25.23
N ASN A 232 10.01 14.21 24.56
CA ASN A 232 10.27 14.52 23.15
C ASN A 232 11.46 15.49 23.03
N ILE A 233 12.12 15.49 21.87
CA ILE A 233 13.19 16.46 21.55
C ILE A 233 12.68 17.36 20.43
N SER A 234 12.65 18.65 20.71
CA SER A 234 12.21 19.68 19.75
C SER A 234 13.40 20.52 19.33
N ILE A 235 13.65 20.62 18.01
CA ILE A 235 14.77 21.37 17.46
C ILE A 235 14.19 22.47 16.56
N ILE A 236 14.38 23.72 16.97
CA ILE A 236 13.96 24.91 16.23
C ILE A 236 15.20 25.51 15.58
N GLN A 237 15.17 25.68 14.26
CA GLN A 237 16.30 26.23 13.52
C GLN A 237 15.98 27.63 13.00
N GLY A 238 16.73 28.63 13.44
CA GLY A 238 16.54 30.04 13.08
C GLY A 238 17.64 30.57 12.17
N TYR A 239 17.26 31.35 11.16
CA TYR A 239 18.17 32.15 10.34
C TYR A 239 17.71 33.60 10.36
N ALA A 240 18.40 34.43 11.14
CA ALA A 240 18.05 35.84 11.29
C ALA A 240 18.42 36.63 10.02
N PRO A 241 17.63 37.65 9.64
CA PRO A 241 17.96 38.54 8.53
C PRO A 241 19.33 39.19 8.70
N THR A 242 20.03 39.51 7.61
CA THR A 242 21.31 40.25 7.66
C THR A 242 21.09 41.72 8.02
N ALA A 243 22.16 42.51 8.15
CA ALA A 243 22.07 43.93 8.51
C ALA A 243 21.36 44.80 7.43
N ASP A 244 21.19 44.29 6.22
CA ASP A 244 20.61 45.00 5.08
C ASP A 244 19.07 44.94 5.02
N TYR A 245 18.45 44.21 5.95
CA TYR A 245 17.00 44.06 6.06
C TYR A 245 16.41 45.06 7.06
N ASP A 246 15.16 45.48 6.82
CA ASP A 246 14.40 46.41 7.67
C ASP A 246 14.05 45.82 9.05
N GLU A 247 13.66 46.69 9.99
CA GLU A 247 13.30 46.30 11.36
C GLU A 247 12.04 45.40 11.39
N ASP A 248 11.16 45.54 10.41
CA ASP A 248 9.98 44.69 10.24
C ASP A 248 10.36 43.24 9.95
N ALA A 249 11.38 42.98 9.12
CA ALA A 249 11.89 41.63 8.89
C ALA A 249 12.49 40.99 10.15
N VAL A 250 13.15 41.76 11.01
CA VAL A 250 13.69 41.27 12.29
C VAL A 250 12.56 40.95 13.28
N THR A 251 11.53 41.79 13.33
CA THR A 251 10.34 41.58 14.17
C THR A 251 9.58 40.33 13.73
N ASN A 252 9.36 40.16 12.43
CA ASN A 252 8.76 38.97 11.86
C ASN A 252 9.59 37.70 12.13
N PHE A 253 10.91 37.78 12.08
CA PHE A 253 11.80 36.66 12.41
C PHE A 253 11.59 36.17 13.85
N TYR A 254 11.65 37.06 14.85
CA TYR A 254 11.42 36.67 16.23
C TYR A 254 9.98 36.22 16.46
N GLY A 255 8.99 36.83 15.80
CA GLY A 255 7.59 36.38 15.84
C GLY A 255 7.40 34.95 15.30
N ASN A 256 8.14 34.57 14.25
CA ASN A 256 8.09 33.21 13.70
C ASN A 256 8.77 32.18 14.61
N ILE A 257 9.91 32.52 15.21
CA ILE A 257 10.56 31.65 16.20
C ILE A 257 9.69 31.52 17.46
N ASP A 258 9.01 32.58 17.88
CA ASP A 258 8.07 32.58 19.00
C ASP A 258 6.89 31.62 18.76
N LYS A 259 6.29 31.68 17.57
CA LYS A 259 5.26 30.73 17.13
C LYS A 259 5.77 29.28 17.17
N ALA A 260 6.97 29.03 16.64
CA ALA A 260 7.58 27.69 16.67
C ALA A 260 7.90 27.21 18.09
N TYR A 261 8.33 28.10 18.99
CA TYR A 261 8.61 27.77 20.38
C TYR A 261 7.34 27.46 21.16
N LYS A 262 6.26 28.21 20.94
CA LYS A 262 4.93 27.98 21.54
C LYS A 262 4.29 26.66 21.12
N GLN A 263 4.69 26.10 19.98
CA GLN A 263 4.25 24.76 19.53
C GLN A 263 4.96 23.61 20.26
N CYS A 264 6.06 23.87 20.98
CA CYS A 264 6.76 22.85 21.75
C CYS A 264 6.10 22.63 23.11
N LYS A 265 6.03 21.37 23.59
CA LYS A 265 5.43 21.07 24.90
C LYS A 265 6.36 21.50 26.02
N SER A 266 5.80 21.85 27.18
CA SER A 266 6.57 22.30 28.37
C SER A 266 7.53 21.24 28.93
N ASP A 267 7.28 19.96 28.65
CA ASP A 267 8.12 18.83 29.02
C ASP A 267 9.18 18.44 27.98
N ASP A 268 9.16 19.05 26.79
CA ASP A 268 10.09 18.72 25.71
C ASP A 268 11.51 19.23 26.01
N ILE A 269 12.50 18.48 25.54
CA ILE A 269 13.88 18.95 25.46
C ILE A 269 13.98 19.86 24.23
N ILE A 270 13.87 21.17 24.43
CA ILE A 270 13.90 22.15 23.34
C ILE A 270 15.33 22.65 23.11
N TYR A 271 15.77 22.56 21.85
CA TYR A 271 16.97 23.20 21.33
C TYR A 271 16.57 24.24 20.29
N VAL A 272 17.02 25.48 20.46
CA VAL A 272 16.89 26.53 19.44
C VAL A 272 18.27 26.84 18.90
N MET A 273 18.50 26.66 17.61
CA MET A 273 19.84 26.79 17.04
C MET A 273 19.85 27.49 15.69
N GLY A 274 20.99 28.05 15.31
CA GLY A 274 21.19 28.61 13.98
C GLY A 274 21.97 29.92 14.00
N ASP A 275 21.87 30.65 12.90
CA ASP A 275 22.55 31.94 12.70
C ASP A 275 21.60 33.07 13.09
N PHE A 276 21.92 33.78 14.18
CA PHE A 276 21.08 34.84 14.70
C PHE A 276 21.56 36.23 14.33
N ASN A 277 22.69 36.37 13.62
CA ASN A 277 23.28 37.67 13.28
C ASN A 277 23.38 38.64 14.48
N ALA A 278 23.52 38.10 15.69
CA ALA A 278 23.44 38.81 16.96
C ALA A 278 24.72 38.58 17.77
N LYS A 279 25.19 39.59 18.50
CA LYS A 279 26.35 39.48 19.39
C LYS A 279 25.89 39.67 20.82
N VAL A 280 25.90 38.61 21.62
CA VAL A 280 25.41 38.68 23.02
C VAL A 280 26.47 39.15 24.02
N GLY A 281 27.75 39.15 23.61
CA GLY A 281 28.89 39.61 24.38
C GLY A 281 29.47 38.61 25.38
N ASP A 282 30.45 39.05 26.17
CA ASP A 282 31.20 38.24 27.15
C ASP A 282 30.75 38.41 28.61
N LYS A 283 29.83 39.35 28.87
CA LYS A 283 29.28 39.61 30.21
C LYS A 283 28.15 38.65 30.54
N ARG A 284 28.15 38.12 31.77
CA ARG A 284 27.06 37.29 32.27
C ARG A 284 25.77 38.11 32.42
N ILE A 285 24.67 37.59 31.89
CA ILE A 285 23.33 38.18 32.03
C ILE A 285 22.38 37.11 32.57
N GLY A 286 22.07 37.22 33.87
CA GLY A 286 21.19 36.30 34.59
C GLY A 286 21.58 34.83 34.44
N ASN A 287 20.60 34.01 34.05
CA ASN A 287 20.76 32.59 33.73
C ASN A 287 20.76 32.30 32.22
N THR A 288 20.68 33.33 31.39
CA THR A 288 20.53 33.21 29.93
C THR A 288 21.90 33.22 29.23
N VAL A 289 22.74 34.20 29.55
CA VAL A 289 24.08 34.37 28.94
C VAL A 289 25.17 34.10 29.96
N GLY A 290 26.10 33.21 29.62
CA GLY A 290 27.26 32.86 30.45
C GLY A 290 28.43 33.84 30.28
N PRO A 291 29.44 33.77 31.16
CA PRO A 291 30.56 34.73 31.19
C PRO A 291 31.67 34.47 30.16
N PHE A 292 31.46 33.54 29.21
CA PHE A 292 32.49 33.10 28.26
C PHE A 292 32.09 33.31 26.79
N GLY A 293 31.18 34.25 26.51
CA GLY A 293 30.87 34.68 25.14
C GLY A 293 32.00 35.53 24.51
N LEU A 294 31.81 35.98 23.27
CA LEU A 294 32.82 36.71 22.50
C LEU A 294 32.36 38.11 22.09
N GLY A 295 33.19 39.11 22.35
CA GLY A 295 33.03 40.48 21.87
C GLY A 295 32.08 41.34 22.70
N ASN A 296 31.76 42.53 22.18
CA ASN A 296 30.76 43.43 22.79
C ASN A 296 29.37 43.12 22.27
N LYS A 297 28.37 43.31 23.14
CA LYS A 297 26.95 43.14 22.80
C LYS A 297 26.50 44.22 21.80
N ASN A 298 25.70 43.85 20.81
CA ASN A 298 25.04 44.78 19.88
C ASN A 298 23.51 44.78 20.07
N ASP A 299 22.80 45.71 19.46
CA ASP A 299 21.34 45.87 19.62
C ASP A 299 20.55 44.58 19.27
N ARG A 300 20.98 43.87 18.22
CA ARG A 300 20.41 42.55 17.88
C ARG A 300 20.69 41.48 18.93
N GLY A 301 21.84 41.58 19.60
CA GLY A 301 22.19 40.79 20.78
C GLY A 301 21.28 41.07 21.96
N ASP A 302 20.90 42.32 22.19
CA ASP A 302 19.90 42.69 23.20
C ASP A 302 18.53 42.08 22.90
N ASN A 303 18.09 42.11 21.64
CA ASN A 303 16.85 41.45 21.22
C ASN A 303 16.89 39.93 21.45
N LEU A 304 17.99 39.27 21.06
CA LEU A 304 18.15 37.83 21.27
C LEU A 304 18.15 37.46 22.76
N VAL A 305 18.86 38.22 23.59
CA VAL A 305 18.94 37.99 25.03
C VAL A 305 17.59 38.22 25.70
N THR A 306 16.88 39.28 25.33
CA THR A 306 15.53 39.57 25.85
C THR A 306 14.56 38.46 25.48
N TRP A 307 14.60 37.98 24.23
CA TRP A 307 13.77 36.86 23.78
C TRP A 307 14.11 35.54 24.50
N CYS A 308 15.39 35.26 24.75
CA CYS A 308 15.78 34.08 25.52
C CYS A 308 15.37 34.17 26.99
N GLN A 309 15.36 35.37 27.58
CA GLN A 309 14.90 35.61 28.95
C GLN A 309 13.40 35.37 29.08
N SER A 310 12.59 35.84 28.13
CA SER A 310 11.13 35.62 28.14
C SER A 310 10.75 34.14 27.98
N HIS A 311 11.60 33.34 27.32
CA HIS A 311 11.38 31.90 27.09
C HIS A 311 12.16 30.96 28.02
N ASN A 312 12.89 31.52 29.00
CA ASN A 312 13.74 30.77 29.93
C ASN A 312 14.74 29.84 29.20
N LEU A 313 15.36 30.36 28.14
CA LEU A 313 16.39 29.70 27.33
C LEU A 313 17.79 30.09 27.80
N VAL A 314 18.73 29.16 27.63
CA VAL A 314 20.13 29.32 27.98
C VAL A 314 20.97 29.24 26.71
N ILE A 315 21.77 30.28 26.43
CA ILE A 315 22.67 30.33 25.26
C ILE A 315 23.91 29.47 25.55
N THR A 316 23.82 28.17 25.29
CA THR A 316 24.77 27.15 25.77
C THR A 316 26.23 27.47 25.44
N ASN A 317 26.49 28.03 24.26
CA ASN A 317 27.83 28.37 23.77
C ASN A 317 28.58 29.44 24.59
N THR A 318 27.90 30.16 25.47
CA THR A 318 28.48 31.22 26.32
C THR A 318 28.82 30.74 27.74
N TRP A 319 28.41 29.52 28.12
CA TRP A 319 28.56 28.99 29.48
C TRP A 319 29.81 28.13 29.70
N TYR A 320 30.51 27.75 28.63
CA TYR A 320 31.69 26.89 28.72
C TYR A 320 32.97 27.68 28.41
N LYS A 321 33.95 27.57 29.30
CA LYS A 321 35.29 28.16 29.10
C LYS A 321 36.03 27.41 28.00
N ASN A 322 35.94 27.91 26.77
CA ASN A 322 36.61 27.38 25.59
C ASN A 322 37.85 28.23 25.21
N PRO A 323 38.86 27.67 24.55
CA PRO A 323 39.96 28.46 23.98
C PRO A 323 39.44 29.47 22.95
N PRO A 324 40.06 30.67 22.79
CA PRO A 324 39.55 31.73 21.91
C PRO A 324 39.22 31.29 20.48
N ARG A 325 40.00 30.36 19.92
CA ARG A 325 39.76 29.79 18.60
C ARG A 325 38.42 29.06 18.44
N ARG A 326 37.77 28.61 19.53
CA ARG A 326 36.51 27.84 19.53
C ARG A 326 35.28 28.68 19.93
N LEU A 327 35.43 30.00 20.06
CA LEU A 327 34.35 30.91 20.45
C LEU A 327 33.65 31.55 19.23
N TRP A 328 34.42 31.94 18.21
CA TRP A 328 33.88 32.56 17.01
C TRP A 328 33.26 31.50 16.08
N THR A 329 32.18 31.90 15.41
CA THR A 329 31.40 31.05 14.50
C THR A 329 31.39 31.60 13.09
N TRP A 330 31.70 32.87 12.89
CA TRP A 330 31.77 33.51 11.59
C TRP A 330 33.02 34.37 11.42
N ARG A 331 33.55 34.41 10.20
CA ARG A 331 34.68 35.28 9.80
C ARG A 331 34.27 36.22 8.67
N SER A 332 34.67 37.48 8.74
CA SER A 332 34.41 38.43 7.67
C SER A 332 35.25 38.15 6.41
N PRO A 333 34.79 38.59 5.22
CA PRO A 333 35.58 38.53 4.00
C PRO A 333 36.97 39.16 4.20
N GLY A 334 38.03 38.37 3.96
CA GLY A 334 39.42 38.79 4.21
C GLY A 334 39.91 38.61 5.65
N ASP A 335 39.19 37.89 6.51
CA ASP A 335 39.54 37.55 7.91
C ASP A 335 39.86 38.77 8.80
N ARG A 336 39.19 39.91 8.53
CA ARG A 336 39.39 41.17 9.26
C ARG A 336 38.81 41.12 10.68
N THR A 337 37.70 40.39 10.85
CA THR A 337 36.94 40.31 12.09
C THR A 337 36.32 38.91 12.24
N ARG A 338 36.22 38.45 13.49
CA ARG A 338 35.61 37.17 13.83
C ARG A 338 34.55 37.38 14.89
N ASN A 339 33.35 36.90 14.62
CA ASN A 339 32.20 37.12 15.48
C ASN A 339 31.61 35.77 15.93
N GLN A 340 30.95 35.79 17.08
CA GLN A 340 30.07 34.72 17.51
C GLN A 340 28.65 35.19 17.21
N ILE A 341 28.01 34.54 16.24
CA ILE A 341 26.64 34.86 15.78
C ILE A 341 25.76 33.61 15.62
N ASP A 342 26.38 32.42 15.61
CA ASP A 342 25.69 31.14 15.58
C ASP A 342 25.59 30.61 17.02
N TYR A 343 24.36 30.37 17.46
CA TYR A 343 24.10 29.94 18.83
C TYR A 343 23.31 28.65 18.87
N ILE A 344 23.57 27.84 19.91
CA ILE A 344 22.70 26.75 20.33
C ILE A 344 22.16 27.12 21.70
N MET A 345 20.85 27.24 21.80
CA MET A 345 20.11 27.53 23.01
C MET A 345 19.38 26.28 23.47
N ALA A 346 19.28 26.08 24.77
CA ALA A 346 18.55 24.98 25.36
C ALA A 346 17.63 25.51 26.47
N SER A 347 16.48 24.87 26.67
CA SER A 347 15.61 25.21 27.81
C SER A 347 16.37 25.09 29.12
N HIS A 348 16.19 26.07 30.00
CA HIS A 348 16.90 26.14 31.28
C HIS A 348 16.76 24.86 32.11
N ARG A 349 15.58 24.23 32.09
CA ARG A 349 15.31 22.92 32.73
C ARG A 349 16.32 21.84 32.36
N PHE A 350 16.77 21.82 31.11
CA PHE A 350 17.68 20.81 30.57
C PHE A 350 19.13 21.31 30.45
N ARG A 351 19.47 22.46 31.01
CA ARG A 351 20.84 23.02 30.93
C ARG A 351 21.92 22.04 31.44
N ASN A 352 21.59 21.25 32.47
CA ASN A 352 22.51 20.26 33.04
C ASN A 352 22.69 19.00 32.17
N SER A 353 21.85 18.81 31.14
CA SER A 353 22.06 17.76 30.13
C SER A 353 23.20 18.10 29.17
N ILE A 354 23.51 19.39 29.00
CA ILE A 354 24.57 19.85 28.11
C ILE A 354 25.92 19.55 28.74
N ILE A 355 26.75 18.79 28.02
CA ILE A 355 28.11 18.40 28.40
C ILE A 355 29.11 19.45 27.91
N SER A 356 28.98 19.87 26.64
CA SER A 356 29.84 20.90 26.05
C SER A 356 29.16 21.61 24.89
N SER A 357 29.47 22.88 24.67
CA SER A 357 29.04 23.63 23.49
C SER A 357 30.17 24.52 22.98
N LYS A 358 30.57 24.37 21.71
CA LYS A 358 31.77 25.02 21.14
C LYS A 358 31.74 25.09 19.61
N ALA A 359 32.40 26.10 19.04
CA ALA A 359 32.65 26.14 17.60
C ALA A 359 33.75 25.14 17.21
N PHE A 360 33.68 24.60 15.99
CA PHE A 360 34.63 23.63 15.45
C PHE A 360 35.37 24.15 14.20
N PRO A 361 36.33 25.09 14.34
CA PRO A 361 37.02 25.70 13.19
C PRO A 361 37.85 24.75 12.33
N GLY A 362 38.03 23.50 12.76
CA GLY A 362 38.75 22.46 12.01
C GLY A 362 37.90 21.71 10.97
N SER A 363 36.59 22.00 10.84
CA SER A 363 35.71 21.32 9.88
C SER A 363 35.99 21.73 8.43
N ASP A 364 36.05 20.76 7.54
CA ASP A 364 36.30 20.99 6.12
C ASP A 364 34.99 21.27 5.35
N CYS A 365 34.36 22.41 5.61
CA CYS A 365 33.02 22.76 5.12
C CYS A 365 32.97 23.93 4.12
N GLY A 366 34.10 24.53 3.75
CA GLY A 366 34.17 25.54 2.67
C GLY A 366 33.33 26.80 2.87
N SER A 367 32.96 27.13 4.12
CA SER A 367 32.12 28.27 4.48
C SER A 367 32.92 29.33 5.26
N ASP A 368 32.40 30.55 5.27
CA ASP A 368 32.74 31.64 6.19
C ASP A 368 32.17 31.41 7.60
N HIS A 369 31.18 30.52 7.74
CA HIS A 369 30.74 29.97 9.01
C HIS A 369 31.54 28.74 9.43
N VAL A 370 31.59 28.54 10.74
CA VAL A 370 32.19 27.41 11.44
C VAL A 370 31.07 26.65 12.16
N PRO A 371 30.97 25.32 11.97
CA PRO A 371 29.98 24.51 12.66
C PRO A 371 30.08 24.65 14.17
N VAL A 372 28.92 24.77 14.79
CA VAL A 372 28.77 24.78 16.22
C VAL A 372 28.34 23.38 16.67
N ILE A 373 29.02 22.84 17.69
CA ILE A 373 28.74 21.50 18.23
C ILE A 373 28.32 21.65 19.69
N CYS A 374 27.11 21.19 19.99
CA CYS A 374 26.61 20.98 21.34
C CYS A 374 26.50 19.47 21.60
N GLU A 375 27.07 19.01 22.70
CA GLU A 375 27.01 17.64 23.17
C GLU A 375 26.07 17.58 24.38
N SER A 376 25.04 16.74 24.30
CA SER A 376 24.02 16.61 25.33
C SER A 376 23.85 15.15 25.75
N ARG A 377 23.66 14.92 27.05
CA ARG A 377 23.34 13.61 27.64
C ARG A 377 21.84 13.50 27.89
N VAL A 378 21.16 12.73 27.04
CA VAL A 378 19.72 12.48 27.12
C VAL A 378 19.42 10.98 27.32
N LYS A 379 18.34 10.67 28.04
CA LYS A 379 17.86 9.28 28.21
C LYS A 379 16.72 9.01 27.22
N LEU A 380 16.93 8.09 26.28
CA LEU A 380 15.95 7.70 25.25
C LEU A 380 15.47 6.26 25.45
N LYS A 381 14.26 5.94 24.98
CA LYS A 381 13.75 4.56 24.92
C LYS A 381 14.61 3.72 23.97
N ARG A 382 15.08 2.56 24.44
CA ARG A 382 15.83 1.60 23.62
C ARG A 382 14.86 0.78 22.76
N LEU A 383 14.86 0.99 21.44
CA LEU A 383 14.19 0.08 20.51
C LEU A 383 15.01 -1.22 20.42
N ASN A 384 14.43 -2.33 20.88
CA ASN A 384 15.00 -3.65 20.66
C ASN A 384 14.91 -3.97 19.15
N GLN A 385 15.98 -3.72 18.41
CA GLN A 385 16.10 -4.27 17.05
C GLN A 385 16.07 -5.79 17.16
N SER A 386 15.13 -6.44 16.47
CA SER A 386 15.14 -7.89 16.34
C SER A 386 16.49 -8.33 15.77
N LYS A 387 17.08 -9.40 16.32
CA LYS A 387 18.33 -9.97 15.81
C LYS A 387 18.18 -10.12 14.29
N LYS A 388 19.09 -9.53 13.50
CA LYS A 388 19.06 -9.71 12.04
C LYS A 388 19.08 -11.21 11.77
N ASN A 389 17.98 -11.76 11.27
CA ASN A 389 17.93 -13.15 10.83
C ASN A 389 19.00 -13.30 9.72
N PHE A 390 20.06 -14.03 10.05
CA PHE A 390 21.18 -14.24 9.15
C PHE A 390 20.71 -15.03 7.94
N LYS A 391 20.62 -14.35 6.79
CA LYS A 391 20.15 -14.97 5.55
C LYS A 391 21.26 -15.86 5.00
N LEU A 392 21.02 -17.18 4.98
CA LEU A 392 21.90 -18.12 4.30
C LEU A 392 22.02 -17.70 2.82
N GLN A 393 23.26 -17.66 2.31
CA GLN A 393 23.53 -17.33 0.91
C GLN A 393 23.24 -18.53 0.02
N ILE A 394 21.97 -18.94 -0.08
CA ILE A 394 21.51 -20.16 -0.78
C ILE A 394 22.03 -20.22 -2.23
N HIS A 395 22.20 -19.09 -2.91
CA HIS A 395 22.76 -19.05 -4.27
C HIS A 395 24.14 -19.72 -4.39
N LEU A 396 24.96 -19.72 -3.34
CA LEU A 396 26.28 -20.36 -3.35
C LEU A 396 26.22 -21.88 -3.41
N LEU A 397 25.15 -22.51 -2.89
CA LEU A 397 24.93 -23.96 -3.06
C LEU A 397 24.76 -24.37 -4.52
N LYS A 398 24.45 -23.41 -5.40
CA LYS A 398 24.35 -23.62 -6.84
C LYS A 398 25.62 -23.21 -7.58
N GLU A 399 26.19 -22.07 -7.21
CA GLU A 399 27.26 -21.41 -7.96
C GLU A 399 28.65 -21.91 -7.58
N ASP A 400 28.85 -22.34 -6.33
CA ASP A 400 30.13 -22.80 -5.81
C ASP A 400 30.12 -24.33 -5.66
N THR A 401 30.91 -25.00 -6.49
CA THR A 401 31.01 -26.46 -6.53
C THR A 401 31.60 -27.04 -5.25
N ASP A 402 32.51 -26.32 -4.58
CA ASP A 402 33.15 -26.77 -3.33
C ASP A 402 32.16 -26.68 -2.16
N ILE A 403 31.46 -25.55 -2.03
CA ILE A 403 30.38 -25.39 -1.04
C ILE A 403 29.29 -26.44 -1.25
N LYS A 404 28.88 -26.67 -2.51
CA LYS A 404 27.88 -27.69 -2.84
C LYS A 404 28.32 -29.09 -2.43
N GLN A 405 29.57 -29.46 -2.70
CA GLN A 405 30.09 -30.78 -2.37
C GLN A 405 30.26 -30.98 -0.86
N LYS A 406 30.78 -29.95 -0.15
CA LYS A 406 30.85 -29.96 1.32
C LYS A 406 29.48 -30.10 1.96
N TYR A 407 28.47 -29.41 1.43
CA TYR A 407 27.09 -29.52 1.90
C TYR A 407 26.54 -30.94 1.69
N ARG A 408 26.74 -31.51 0.49
CA ARG A 408 26.32 -32.89 0.17
C ARG A 408 26.88 -33.92 1.15
N ILE A 409 28.19 -33.92 1.36
CA ILE A 409 28.86 -34.87 2.25
C ILE A 409 28.32 -34.74 3.68
N LYS A 410 28.13 -33.50 4.18
CA LYS A 410 27.59 -33.29 5.52
C LYS A 410 26.15 -33.79 5.69
N VAL A 411 25.28 -33.53 4.71
CA VAL A 411 23.90 -34.04 4.74
C VAL A 411 23.89 -35.56 4.67
N GLN A 412 24.70 -36.15 3.78
CA GLN A 412 24.82 -37.59 3.63
C GLN A 412 25.26 -38.25 4.95
N ASN A 413 26.34 -37.79 5.58
CA ASN A 413 26.83 -38.34 6.84
C ASN A 413 25.77 -38.26 7.97
N ARG A 414 25.00 -37.17 8.01
CA ARG A 414 23.91 -37.03 8.99
C ARG A 414 22.71 -37.93 8.67
N PHE A 415 22.43 -38.14 7.38
CA PHE A 415 21.38 -39.05 6.93
C PHE A 415 21.73 -40.53 7.18
N GLU A 416 23.01 -40.90 7.14
CA GLU A 416 23.49 -42.24 7.52
C GLU A 416 23.29 -42.53 9.02
N ALA A 417 23.34 -41.49 9.85
CA ALA A 417 23.11 -41.59 11.29
C ALA A 417 21.62 -41.53 11.69
N LEU A 418 20.68 -41.50 10.73
CA LEU A 418 19.25 -41.48 11.02
C LEU A 418 18.78 -42.85 11.53
N GLY A 419 18.24 -42.89 12.74
CA GLY A 419 17.63 -44.09 13.29
C GLY A 419 16.29 -44.42 12.61
N GLU A 420 15.92 -45.70 12.60
CA GLU A 420 14.60 -46.10 12.15
C GLU A 420 13.52 -45.56 13.10
N THR A 421 12.44 -45.04 12.55
CA THR A 421 11.32 -44.51 13.34
C THR A 421 9.98 -44.83 12.69
N THR A 422 9.00 -45.21 13.50
CA THR A 422 7.61 -45.49 13.09
C THR A 422 6.75 -44.25 13.03
N LYS A 423 7.14 -43.13 13.66
CA LYS A 423 6.38 -41.86 13.62
C LYS A 423 6.78 -40.97 12.45
N THR A 424 5.81 -40.33 11.79
CA THR A 424 6.06 -39.46 10.63
C THR A 424 6.72 -38.13 11.05
N GLU A 425 6.24 -37.52 12.14
CA GLU A 425 6.80 -36.28 12.70
C GLU A 425 8.27 -36.43 13.09
N ALA A 426 8.63 -37.54 13.74
CA ALA A 426 10.01 -37.81 14.17
C ALA A 426 10.96 -37.91 12.96
N LEU A 427 10.55 -38.59 11.89
CA LEU A 427 11.35 -38.70 10.67
C LEU A 427 11.55 -37.32 10.01
N TRP A 428 10.49 -36.52 9.97
CA TRP A 428 10.54 -35.15 9.43
C TRP A 428 11.51 -34.26 10.21
N GLU A 429 11.40 -34.21 11.54
CA GLU A 429 12.26 -33.35 12.37
C GLU A 429 13.73 -33.74 12.31
N GLN A 430 14.04 -35.04 12.28
CA GLN A 430 15.41 -35.51 12.09
C GLN A 430 15.97 -35.11 10.72
N MET A 431 15.17 -35.23 9.65
CA MET A 431 15.55 -34.83 8.30
C MET A 431 15.77 -33.31 8.21
N LYS A 432 14.83 -32.52 8.73
CA LYS A 432 14.88 -31.06 8.77
C LYS A 432 16.10 -30.55 9.53
N SER A 433 16.34 -31.07 10.73
CA SER A 433 17.50 -30.71 11.55
C SER A 433 18.81 -30.99 10.82
N SER A 434 18.91 -32.16 10.18
CA SER A 434 20.09 -32.57 9.41
C SER A 434 20.38 -31.64 8.22
N ILE A 435 19.35 -31.25 7.46
CA ILE A 435 19.45 -30.33 6.32
C ILE A 435 19.88 -28.94 6.78
N LEU A 436 19.25 -28.40 7.83
CA LEU A 436 19.51 -27.04 8.32
C LEU A 436 20.88 -26.92 8.99
N ALA A 437 21.25 -27.88 9.85
CA ALA A 437 22.56 -27.91 10.50
C ALA A 437 23.70 -27.96 9.47
N SER A 438 23.57 -28.83 8.46
CA SER A 438 24.53 -28.91 7.36
C SER A 438 24.66 -27.58 6.61
N ALA A 439 23.56 -26.88 6.39
CA ALA A 439 23.57 -25.61 5.69
C ALA A 439 24.27 -24.49 6.50
N VAL A 440 24.08 -24.47 7.82
CA VAL A 440 24.73 -23.49 8.72
C VAL A 440 26.25 -23.68 8.75
N GLU A 441 26.73 -24.92 8.70
CA GLU A 441 28.15 -25.24 8.79
C GLU A 441 28.96 -24.89 7.53
N VAL A 442 28.37 -24.96 6.34
CA VAL A 442 29.07 -24.63 5.07
C VAL A 442 29.01 -23.12 4.75
N ARG A 443 28.72 -22.29 5.74
CA ARG A 443 28.53 -20.85 5.56
C ARG A 443 29.87 -20.11 5.34
N PRO A 444 29.99 -19.26 4.30
CA PRO A 444 31.13 -18.34 4.18
C PRO A 444 31.02 -17.11 5.10
N LYS A 445 32.18 -16.62 5.59
CA LYS A 445 32.29 -15.41 6.42
C LYS A 445 31.95 -14.17 5.57
N ILE A 446 30.98 -13.37 6.00
CA ILE A 446 30.56 -12.14 5.29
C ILE A 446 31.57 -11.03 5.58
N GLN A 447 32.27 -10.52 4.56
CA GLN A 447 33.01 -9.25 4.67
C GLN A 447 32.05 -8.06 4.69
N MET A 448 32.29 -7.09 5.57
CA MET A 448 31.46 -5.87 5.65
C MET A 448 31.77 -4.95 4.47
N ASN A 449 30.75 -4.64 3.66
CA ASN A 449 30.89 -3.77 2.49
C ASN A 449 31.03 -2.29 2.91
N LYS A 450 31.91 -1.54 2.21
CA LYS A 450 32.04 -0.07 2.32
C LYS A 450 30.70 0.64 2.03
N LYS A 451 30.38 1.71 2.77
CA LYS A 451 29.07 2.44 2.71
C LYS A 451 28.77 3.11 1.35
N LYS A 452 29.79 3.46 0.54
CA LYS A 452 29.62 3.95 -0.84
C LYS A 452 30.59 3.20 -1.76
N LYS A 453 30.06 2.41 -2.68
CA LYS A 453 30.82 1.44 -3.50
C LYS A 453 31.73 2.09 -4.57
N TRP A 454 31.53 3.36 -4.90
CA TRP A 454 32.27 4.10 -5.94
C TRP A 454 33.37 5.03 -5.38
N MET A 455 33.50 5.17 -4.06
CA MET A 455 34.47 6.09 -3.46
C MET A 455 35.89 5.48 -3.54
N THR A 456 36.85 6.24 -4.04
CA THR A 456 38.26 5.83 -4.15
C THR A 456 39.12 6.41 -3.03
N ASP A 457 40.25 5.77 -2.74
CA ASP A 457 41.19 6.24 -1.71
C ASP A 457 41.87 7.57 -2.12
N ASP A 458 42.04 7.83 -3.43
CA ASP A 458 42.53 9.12 -3.96
C ASP A 458 41.58 10.28 -3.65
N ILE A 459 40.26 10.06 -3.75
CA ILE A 459 39.26 11.08 -3.37
C ILE A 459 39.36 11.37 -1.87
N LEU A 460 39.54 10.33 -1.05
CA LEU A 460 39.74 10.49 0.39
C LEU A 460 41.04 11.25 0.71
N LEU A 461 42.12 10.98 -0.03
CA LEU A 461 43.39 11.69 0.10
C LEU A 461 43.26 13.15 -0.33
N LEU A 462 42.61 13.46 -1.45
CA LEU A 462 42.34 14.83 -1.88
C LEU A 462 41.47 15.59 -0.88
N MET A 463 40.49 14.93 -0.26
CA MET A 463 39.68 15.53 0.81
C MET A 463 40.56 15.88 2.02
N GLU A 464 41.53 15.04 2.38
CA GLU A 464 42.49 15.34 3.43
C GLU A 464 43.48 16.46 3.02
N GLN A 465 43.92 16.50 1.76
CA GLN A 465 44.76 17.59 1.23
C GLN A 465 44.00 18.92 1.21
N ARG A 466 42.73 18.94 0.79
CA ARG A 466 41.85 20.10 0.87
C ARG A 466 41.75 20.61 2.31
N ARG A 467 41.59 19.69 3.27
CA ARG A 467 41.54 19.99 4.70
C ARG A 467 42.85 20.61 5.22
N LEU A 468 44.02 20.13 4.78
CA LEU A 468 45.33 20.69 5.14
C LEU A 468 45.58 22.09 4.53
N LYS A 469 44.99 22.38 3.37
CA LYS A 469 45.13 23.65 2.63
C LYS A 469 44.07 24.70 2.97
N LYS A 470 43.37 24.54 4.08
CA LYS A 470 42.29 25.43 4.54
C LYS A 470 42.72 26.90 4.74
N SER A 471 44.02 27.16 4.95
CA SER A 471 44.60 28.50 5.07
C SER A 471 44.80 29.23 3.74
N ASN A 472 44.77 28.55 2.58
CA ASN A 472 44.92 29.14 1.26
C ASN A 472 43.62 28.99 0.43
N PRO A 473 42.78 30.05 0.33
CA PRO A 473 41.48 29.97 -0.34
C PRO A 473 41.52 29.59 -1.83
N LEU A 474 42.59 29.94 -2.54
CA LEU A 474 42.74 29.62 -3.97
C LEU A 474 43.04 28.13 -4.18
N GLU A 475 43.99 27.58 -3.42
CA GLU A 475 44.30 26.15 -3.43
C GLU A 475 43.12 25.31 -2.96
N TYR A 476 42.41 25.75 -1.91
CA TYR A 476 41.21 25.06 -1.41
C TYR A 476 40.13 24.92 -2.48
N LYS A 477 39.80 26.01 -3.19
CA LYS A 477 38.79 26.00 -4.28
C LYS A 477 39.24 25.12 -5.45
N SER A 478 40.54 25.14 -5.77
CA SER A 478 41.10 24.29 -6.82
C SER A 478 40.95 22.80 -6.49
N ILE A 479 41.31 22.40 -5.26
CA ILE A 479 41.18 21.01 -4.80
C ILE A 479 39.70 20.59 -4.68
N ASP A 480 38.80 21.48 -4.24
CA ASP A 480 37.35 21.18 -4.20
C ASP A 480 36.78 20.91 -5.59
N LYS A 481 37.18 21.71 -6.59
CA LYS A 481 36.84 21.48 -7.99
C LYS A 481 37.39 20.14 -8.48
N GLU A 482 38.64 19.82 -8.15
CA GLU A 482 39.25 18.53 -8.48
C GLU A 482 38.50 17.35 -7.83
N ILE A 483 38.12 17.45 -6.55
CA ILE A 483 37.33 16.43 -5.85
C ILE A 483 35.98 16.21 -6.54
N ARG A 484 35.29 17.28 -6.97
CA ARG A 484 33.99 17.15 -7.68
C ARG A 484 34.16 16.45 -9.02
N ILE A 485 35.22 16.79 -9.76
CA ILE A 485 35.58 16.14 -11.03
C ILE A 485 35.87 14.65 -10.77
N LYS A 486 36.79 14.32 -9.85
CA LYS A 486 37.13 12.92 -9.52
C LYS A 486 35.95 12.14 -8.96
N CYS A 487 35.04 12.76 -8.21
CA CYS A 487 33.80 12.12 -7.77
C CYS A 487 32.87 11.79 -8.95
N SER A 488 32.78 12.68 -9.94
CA SER A 488 32.01 12.45 -11.17
C SER A 488 32.64 11.32 -11.98
N GLU A 489 33.96 11.38 -12.21
CA GLU A 489 34.73 10.36 -12.92
C GLU A 489 34.66 8.99 -12.22
N ALA A 490 34.78 8.94 -10.89
CA ALA A 490 34.69 7.70 -10.14
C ALA A 490 33.28 7.09 -10.18
N LYS A 491 32.22 7.92 -10.17
CA LYS A 491 30.84 7.44 -10.39
C LYS A 491 30.63 6.92 -11.80
N GLU A 492 31.16 7.62 -12.80
CA GLU A 492 31.07 7.21 -14.21
C GLU A 492 31.86 5.93 -14.45
N LYS A 493 33.10 5.85 -13.98
CA LYS A 493 33.95 4.65 -14.04
C LYS A 493 33.27 3.47 -13.35
N TRP A 494 32.77 3.66 -12.13
CA TRP A 494 32.02 2.63 -11.43
C TRP A 494 30.81 2.19 -12.26
N LEU A 495 29.98 3.12 -12.75
CA LEU A 495 28.83 2.78 -13.59
C LEU A 495 29.26 1.99 -14.84
N ASN A 496 30.33 2.40 -15.51
CA ASN A 496 30.91 1.71 -16.67
C ASN A 496 31.36 0.29 -16.32
N GLU A 497 32.06 0.10 -15.21
CA GLU A 497 32.47 -1.23 -14.72
C GLU A 497 31.24 -2.12 -14.44
N GLN A 498 30.19 -1.57 -13.84
CA GLN A 498 28.96 -2.34 -13.58
C GLN A 498 28.21 -2.67 -14.87
N CYS A 499 28.20 -1.75 -15.82
CA CYS A 499 27.63 -1.93 -17.15
C CYS A 499 28.38 -3.00 -17.96
N LEU A 500 29.71 -3.03 -17.89
CA LEU A 500 30.55 -4.07 -18.47
C LEU A 500 30.34 -5.43 -17.78
N ASP A 501 30.23 -5.45 -16.45
CA ASP A 501 29.92 -6.69 -15.71
C ASP A 501 28.53 -7.23 -16.08
N ILE A 502 27.52 -6.36 -16.24
CA ILE A 502 26.21 -6.73 -16.78
C ILE A 502 26.36 -7.39 -18.15
N GLU A 503 27.13 -6.79 -19.06
CA GLU A 503 27.37 -7.31 -20.41
C GLU A 503 28.03 -8.70 -20.38
N ASN A 504 29.14 -8.84 -19.64
CA ASN A 504 29.87 -10.09 -19.49
C ASN A 504 29.01 -11.20 -18.86
N LYS A 505 28.12 -10.84 -17.92
CA LYS A 505 27.24 -11.79 -17.24
C LYS A 505 25.92 -12.02 -17.96
N LEU A 506 25.54 -11.23 -18.98
CA LEU A 506 24.26 -11.40 -19.67
C LEU A 506 24.16 -12.72 -20.45
N SER A 507 25.30 -13.27 -20.88
CA SER A 507 25.41 -14.57 -21.56
C SER A 507 25.51 -15.75 -20.58
N VAL A 508 26.14 -15.54 -19.41
CA VAL A 508 26.45 -16.62 -18.44
C VAL A 508 25.43 -16.69 -17.29
N ASN A 509 25.00 -15.55 -16.75
CA ASN A 509 24.09 -15.44 -15.61
C ASN A 509 23.12 -14.25 -15.77
N THR A 510 22.11 -14.46 -16.60
CA THR A 510 21.10 -13.44 -16.93
C THR A 510 20.37 -12.90 -15.69
N LYS A 511 20.15 -13.74 -14.66
CA LYS A 511 19.48 -13.31 -13.42
C LYS A 511 20.32 -12.34 -12.59
N TYR A 512 21.64 -12.56 -12.51
CA TYR A 512 22.55 -11.62 -11.86
C TYR A 512 22.51 -10.27 -12.58
N ALA A 513 22.62 -10.28 -13.91
CA ALA A 513 22.55 -9.09 -14.72
C ALA A 513 21.23 -8.32 -14.49
N HIS A 514 20.08 -8.99 -14.49
CA HIS A 514 18.79 -8.35 -14.20
C HIS A 514 18.72 -7.73 -12.79
N ARG A 515 19.26 -8.41 -11.76
CA ARG A 515 19.32 -7.87 -10.40
C ARG A 515 20.16 -6.59 -10.36
N ARG A 516 21.30 -6.58 -11.07
CA ARG A 516 22.18 -5.42 -11.15
C ARG A 516 21.53 -4.26 -11.90
N ILE A 517 20.80 -4.55 -12.98
CA ILE A 517 19.97 -3.57 -13.70
C ILE A 517 18.94 -2.95 -12.77
N ASP A 518 18.21 -3.75 -11.98
CA ASP A 518 17.21 -3.25 -11.03
C ASP A 518 17.84 -2.36 -9.95
N GLU A 519 19.04 -2.71 -9.46
CA GLU A 519 19.81 -1.90 -8.49
C GLU A 519 20.27 -0.55 -9.08
N ILE A 520 20.75 -0.53 -10.33
CA ILE A 520 21.22 0.69 -10.99
C ILE A 520 20.05 1.62 -11.34
N THR A 521 18.95 1.04 -11.83
CA THR A 521 17.75 1.79 -12.27
C THR A 521 16.86 2.23 -11.11
N GLY A 522 17.25 1.92 -9.87
CA GLY A 522 16.51 2.33 -8.68
C GLY A 522 15.10 1.75 -8.65
N LYS A 523 14.92 0.54 -9.20
CA LYS A 523 13.62 -0.16 -9.18
C LYS A 523 13.34 -0.58 -7.74
N SER A 524 12.87 0.38 -6.95
CA SER A 524 12.50 0.17 -5.56
C SER A 524 11.43 -0.90 -5.51
N ARG A 525 11.64 -1.94 -4.69
CA ARG A 525 10.53 -2.81 -4.30
C ARG A 525 9.50 -1.90 -3.66
N CYS A 526 8.25 -1.99 -4.10
CA CYS A 526 7.12 -1.26 -3.52
C CYS A 526 7.29 -1.23 -1.99
N THR A 527 7.71 -0.09 -1.45
CA THR A 527 7.98 0.04 -0.03
C THR A 527 6.61 0.04 0.61
N SER A 528 6.32 -0.97 1.41
CA SER A 528 5.16 -0.96 2.30
C SER A 528 5.19 0.37 3.05
N SER A 529 4.05 1.05 3.13
CA SER A 529 3.88 2.37 3.75
C SER A 529 4.38 2.42 5.20
N GLY A 530 4.64 1.26 5.81
CA GLY A 530 5.09 1.12 7.20
C GLY A 530 3.92 1.18 8.18
N CYS A 531 2.75 1.62 7.72
CA CYS A 531 1.52 1.75 8.47
C CYS A 531 0.35 1.02 7.79
N ILE A 532 -0.66 0.65 8.58
CA ILE A 532 -1.90 0.02 8.13
C ILE A 532 -3.08 0.65 8.87
N LYS A 533 -4.21 0.88 8.22
CA LYS A 533 -5.43 1.37 8.88
C LYS A 533 -6.10 0.28 9.72
N SER A 534 -6.56 0.65 10.92
CA SER A 534 -7.47 -0.14 11.75
C SER A 534 -8.83 -0.32 11.04
N LYS A 535 -9.72 -1.11 11.64
CA LYS A 535 -11.10 -1.27 11.16
C LYS A 535 -11.90 0.04 11.25
N SER A 536 -11.60 0.89 12.23
CA SER A 536 -12.20 2.22 12.43
C SER A 536 -11.57 3.32 11.57
N GLY A 537 -10.58 3.00 10.72
CA GLY A 537 -9.91 3.98 9.86
C GLY A 537 -8.66 4.64 10.44
N THR A 538 -8.36 4.43 11.72
CA THR A 538 -7.17 4.97 12.42
C THR A 538 -5.87 4.38 11.87
N ILE A 539 -4.83 5.19 11.67
CA ILE A 539 -3.54 4.72 11.15
C ILE A 539 -2.73 4.03 12.27
N LEU A 540 -2.46 2.73 12.10
CA LEU A 540 -1.60 1.95 12.99
C LEU A 540 -0.15 2.01 12.49
N MET A 541 0.76 2.44 13.36
CA MET A 541 2.20 2.51 13.08
C MET A 541 3.03 1.54 13.93
N GLU A 542 2.50 1.13 15.09
CA GLU A 542 3.17 0.19 15.98
C GLU A 542 3.14 -1.23 15.39
N LYS A 543 4.28 -1.92 15.45
CA LYS A 543 4.46 -3.23 14.81
C LYS A 543 3.49 -4.28 15.34
N HIS A 544 3.23 -4.27 16.64
CA HIS A 544 2.33 -5.22 17.28
C HIS A 544 0.88 -5.01 16.81
N ASP A 545 0.43 -3.75 16.77
CA ASP A 545 -0.92 -3.40 16.34
C ASP A 545 -1.13 -3.72 14.86
N ILE A 546 -0.11 -3.47 14.03
CA ILE A 546 -0.13 -3.86 12.61
C ILE A 546 -0.24 -5.39 12.48
N LEU A 547 0.53 -6.17 13.24
CA LEU A 547 0.45 -7.65 13.22
C LEU A 547 -0.91 -8.16 13.71
N ASN A 548 -1.49 -7.54 14.74
CA ASN A 548 -2.81 -7.90 15.26
C ASN A 548 -3.89 -7.59 14.22
N ARG A 549 -3.83 -6.41 13.60
CA ARG A 549 -4.74 -6.02 12.51
C ARG A 549 -4.67 -6.96 11.31
N TRP A 550 -3.47 -7.40 10.94
CA TRP A 550 -3.30 -8.42 9.90
C TRP A 550 -3.86 -9.78 10.31
N SER A 551 -3.67 -10.19 11.56
CA SER A 551 -4.20 -11.46 12.08
C SER A 551 -5.73 -11.46 12.11
N GLU A 552 -6.33 -10.38 12.58
CA GLU A 552 -7.78 -10.14 12.54
C GLU A 552 -8.30 -10.24 11.11
N TYR A 553 -7.69 -9.50 10.16
CA TYR A 553 -8.10 -9.51 8.76
C TYR A 553 -8.04 -10.90 8.12
N ILE A 554 -6.97 -11.67 8.38
CA ILE A 554 -6.84 -13.04 7.88
C ILE A 554 -7.85 -13.96 8.54
N GLY A 555 -8.08 -13.80 9.86
CA GLY A 555 -9.12 -14.50 10.58
C GLY A 555 -10.48 -14.32 9.91
N GLU A 556 -10.94 -13.08 9.76
CA GLU A 556 -12.22 -12.77 9.11
C GLU A 556 -12.28 -13.24 7.64
N LEU A 557 -11.18 -13.08 6.89
CA LEU A 557 -11.15 -13.43 5.47
C LEU A 557 -11.27 -14.94 5.24
N PHE A 558 -10.67 -15.76 6.09
CA PHE A 558 -10.61 -17.21 5.92
C PHE A 558 -11.46 -18.00 6.91
N ASP A 559 -12.24 -17.31 7.77
CA ASP A 559 -13.23 -17.94 8.62
C ASP A 559 -14.43 -18.43 7.79
N ASP A 560 -15.02 -19.54 8.24
CA ASP A 560 -16.18 -20.16 7.61
C ASP A 560 -16.86 -21.16 8.57
N ASN A 561 -18.16 -21.34 8.41
CA ASN A 561 -18.95 -22.35 9.12
C ASN A 561 -18.84 -23.71 8.40
N ARG A 562 -17.62 -24.24 8.32
CA ARG A 562 -17.34 -25.51 7.62
C ARG A 562 -17.87 -26.72 8.38
N ALA A 563 -18.31 -27.73 7.65
CA ALA A 563 -18.73 -29.01 8.24
C ALA A 563 -17.56 -29.73 8.94
N PRO A 564 -17.86 -30.69 9.85
CA PRO A 564 -16.84 -31.61 10.35
C PRO A 564 -16.10 -32.29 9.20
N LYS A 565 -14.84 -32.65 9.44
CA LYS A 565 -13.97 -33.28 8.44
C LYS A 565 -14.68 -34.44 7.73
N PRO A 566 -14.91 -34.38 6.40
CA PRO A 566 -15.75 -35.35 5.71
C PRO A 566 -15.08 -36.72 5.69
N ASN A 567 -15.85 -37.80 5.89
CA ASN A 567 -15.36 -39.17 5.74
C ASN A 567 -15.32 -39.55 4.25
N ILE A 568 -14.17 -40.03 3.78
CA ILE A 568 -14.00 -40.43 2.38
C ILE A 568 -14.63 -41.80 2.20
N LYS A 569 -15.64 -41.87 1.34
CA LYS A 569 -16.46 -43.07 1.09
C LYS A 569 -15.78 -44.10 0.18
N LYS A 570 -14.70 -43.74 -0.52
CA LYS A 570 -14.00 -44.57 -1.51
C LYS A 570 -12.93 -45.49 -0.91
N ASN A 571 -12.59 -46.53 -1.66
CA ASN A 571 -11.54 -47.49 -1.31
C ASN A 571 -10.20 -46.76 -1.07
N ILE A 572 -9.54 -47.03 0.05
CA ILE A 572 -8.29 -46.38 0.50
C ILE A 572 -7.06 -47.06 -0.14
N GLU A 573 -7.29 -47.89 -1.16
CA GLU A 573 -6.23 -48.53 -1.93
C GLU A 573 -5.87 -47.64 -3.12
N GLY A 574 -4.61 -47.24 -3.19
CA GLY A 574 -4.05 -46.41 -4.26
C GLY A 574 -2.56 -46.70 -4.39
N PRO A 575 -1.98 -46.54 -5.60
CA PRO A 575 -0.60 -46.90 -5.87
C PRO A 575 0.37 -46.06 -5.03
N SER A 576 1.39 -46.72 -4.47
CA SER A 576 2.47 -46.04 -3.73
C SER A 576 3.13 -44.96 -4.60
N ILE A 577 3.69 -43.93 -3.97
CA ILE A 577 4.44 -42.89 -4.67
C ILE A 577 5.80 -43.45 -5.09
N MET A 578 6.06 -43.43 -6.39
CA MET A 578 7.32 -43.91 -6.96
C MET A 578 8.46 -42.92 -6.70
N LYS A 579 9.68 -43.44 -6.51
CA LYS A 579 10.89 -42.62 -6.38
C LYS A 579 11.07 -41.68 -7.59
N ASP A 580 10.71 -42.13 -8.78
CA ASP A 580 10.81 -41.32 -10.00
C ASP A 580 9.84 -40.12 -10.00
N GLU A 581 8.64 -40.27 -9.44
CA GLU A 581 7.70 -39.15 -9.27
C GLU A 581 8.28 -38.09 -8.33
N VAL A 582 8.91 -38.52 -7.23
CA VAL A 582 9.59 -37.63 -6.27
C VAL A 582 10.76 -36.92 -6.94
N ARG A 583 11.61 -37.66 -7.67
CA ARG A 583 12.78 -37.10 -8.38
C ARG A 583 12.34 -36.09 -9.44
N GLN A 584 11.32 -36.42 -10.23
CA GLN A 584 10.75 -35.53 -11.24
C GLN A 584 10.16 -34.26 -10.61
N ALA A 585 9.41 -34.41 -9.50
CA ALA A 585 8.86 -33.28 -8.77
C ALA A 585 9.97 -32.35 -8.29
N ILE A 586 11.01 -32.86 -7.61
CA ILE A 586 12.17 -32.06 -7.13
C ILE A 586 12.86 -31.33 -8.29
N LYS A 587 13.08 -32.00 -9.42
CA LYS A 587 13.74 -31.42 -10.60
C LYS A 587 12.91 -30.32 -11.25
N SER A 588 11.59 -30.47 -11.28
CA SER A 588 10.68 -29.50 -11.89
C SER A 588 10.48 -28.20 -11.08
N MET A 589 10.86 -28.20 -9.81
CA MET A 589 10.64 -27.06 -8.91
C MET A 589 11.53 -25.86 -9.25
N LYS A 590 10.92 -24.67 -9.25
CA LYS A 590 11.62 -23.41 -9.56
C LYS A 590 12.51 -22.98 -8.38
N THR A 591 13.75 -22.62 -8.66
CA THR A 591 14.73 -22.08 -7.69
C THR A 591 14.51 -20.59 -7.37
N ASN A 592 15.20 -20.12 -6.33
CA ASN A 592 15.20 -18.76 -5.77
C ASN A 592 13.83 -18.34 -5.23
N LYS A 593 13.11 -19.29 -4.63
CA LYS A 593 11.81 -19.08 -4.00
C LYS A 593 11.98 -18.92 -2.49
N ALA A 594 11.14 -18.09 -1.89
CA ALA A 594 11.13 -17.93 -0.44
C ALA A 594 10.71 -19.24 0.25
N THR A 595 11.34 -19.54 1.39
CA THR A 595 11.07 -20.72 2.21
C THR A 595 9.78 -20.55 3.01
N GLY A 596 9.20 -21.66 3.43
CA GLY A 596 8.11 -21.66 4.42
C GLY A 596 8.62 -21.47 5.84
N SER A 597 7.81 -21.87 6.82
CA SER A 597 8.15 -21.88 8.25
C SER A 597 9.30 -22.82 8.59
N ASP A 598 9.51 -23.87 7.79
CA ASP A 598 10.57 -24.87 7.96
C ASP A 598 11.99 -24.35 7.67
N GLY A 599 12.12 -23.20 6.98
CA GLY A 599 13.41 -22.64 6.58
C GLY A 599 14.16 -23.43 5.50
N ILE A 600 13.55 -24.48 4.92
CA ILE A 600 14.19 -25.33 3.90
C ILE A 600 13.92 -24.76 2.51
N SER A 601 15.00 -24.52 1.77
CA SER A 601 14.95 -24.05 0.38
C SER A 601 14.95 -25.21 -0.61
N ILE A 602 14.40 -24.99 -1.81
CA ILE A 602 14.42 -26.03 -2.85
C ILE A 602 15.85 -26.36 -3.29
N GLU A 603 16.77 -25.40 -3.26
CA GLU A 603 18.17 -25.60 -3.60
C GLU A 603 18.86 -26.59 -2.66
N MET A 604 18.53 -26.55 -1.36
CA MET A 604 19.00 -27.55 -0.40
C MET A 604 18.53 -28.95 -0.79
N ILE A 605 17.23 -29.08 -1.15
CA ILE A 605 16.63 -30.37 -1.54
C ILE A 605 17.20 -30.86 -2.88
N GLN A 606 17.42 -29.98 -3.85
CA GLN A 606 18.03 -30.33 -5.15
C GLN A 606 19.50 -30.72 -5.05
N CYS A 607 20.17 -30.37 -3.94
CA CYS A 607 21.52 -30.80 -3.68
C CYS A 607 21.61 -32.19 -3.06
N LEU A 608 20.51 -32.77 -2.57
CA LEU A 608 20.49 -34.13 -2.03
C LEU A 608 21.02 -35.15 -3.04
N ASP A 609 21.73 -36.14 -2.52
CA ASP A 609 22.20 -37.29 -3.28
C ASP A 609 21.07 -38.34 -3.44
N GLU A 610 21.38 -39.47 -4.07
CA GLU A 610 20.40 -40.54 -4.32
C GLU A 610 19.79 -41.08 -3.03
N ARG A 611 20.59 -41.22 -1.96
CA ARG A 611 20.08 -41.65 -0.65
C ARG A 611 19.16 -40.61 -0.02
N GLY A 612 19.48 -39.32 -0.14
CA GLY A 612 18.59 -38.26 0.32
C GLY A 612 17.23 -38.27 -0.39
N VAL A 613 17.21 -38.63 -1.68
CA VAL A 613 15.96 -38.85 -2.43
C VAL A 613 15.22 -40.10 -1.94
N ASP A 614 15.92 -41.17 -1.59
CA ASP A 614 15.31 -42.37 -0.99
C ASP A 614 14.61 -42.06 0.33
N ILE A 615 15.28 -41.31 1.23
CA ILE A 615 14.72 -40.93 2.52
C ILE A 615 13.52 -39.98 2.33
N MET A 616 13.60 -39.02 1.40
CA MET A 616 12.46 -38.18 1.03
C MET A 616 11.29 -39.00 0.52
N THR A 617 11.54 -40.02 -0.30
CA THR A 617 10.51 -40.92 -0.84
C THR A 617 9.87 -41.77 0.25
N LYS A 618 10.67 -42.26 1.22
CA LYS A 618 10.16 -42.95 2.41
C LYS A 618 9.26 -42.05 3.25
N LEU A 619 9.67 -40.80 3.51
CA LEU A 619 8.85 -39.82 4.23
C LEU A 619 7.53 -39.55 3.50
N ILE A 620 7.58 -39.30 2.19
CA ILE A 620 6.40 -39.01 1.37
C ILE A 620 5.42 -40.19 1.37
N ASN A 621 5.90 -41.42 1.17
CA ASN A 621 5.04 -42.61 1.21
C ASN A 621 4.44 -42.83 2.59
N LYS A 622 5.20 -42.60 3.66
CA LYS A 622 4.68 -42.69 5.02
C LYS A 622 3.54 -41.69 5.27
N ILE A 623 3.70 -40.44 4.84
CA ILE A 623 2.64 -39.43 4.85
C ILE A 623 1.43 -39.89 4.01
N TYR A 624 1.70 -40.46 2.84
CA TYR A 624 0.67 -40.90 1.91
C TYR A 624 -0.16 -42.06 2.45
N ASP A 625 0.48 -43.03 3.11
CA ASP A 625 -0.13 -44.23 3.65
C ASP A 625 -0.88 -43.99 4.97
N THR A 626 -0.33 -43.18 5.88
CA THR A 626 -1.02 -42.84 7.14
C THR A 626 -2.02 -41.70 6.96
N GLY A 627 -1.79 -40.80 6.01
CA GLY A 627 -2.50 -39.54 5.87
C GLY A 627 -2.09 -38.49 6.92
N GLU A 628 -1.12 -38.78 7.79
CA GLU A 628 -0.64 -37.86 8.82
C GLU A 628 0.45 -36.95 8.25
N LEU A 629 0.17 -35.65 8.25
CA LEU A 629 1.15 -34.64 7.84
C LEU A 629 1.89 -34.08 9.06
N PRO A 630 3.22 -33.93 8.99
CA PRO A 630 3.96 -33.20 9.99
C PRO A 630 3.45 -31.77 10.19
N GLU A 631 3.54 -31.25 11.40
CA GLU A 631 2.93 -29.95 11.76
C GLU A 631 3.46 -28.79 10.90
N ASP A 632 4.76 -28.80 10.60
CA ASP A 632 5.38 -27.78 9.74
C ASP A 632 4.85 -27.80 8.30
N LEU A 633 4.41 -28.96 7.80
CA LEU A 633 3.93 -29.12 6.43
C LEU A 633 2.49 -28.63 6.27
N THR A 634 1.75 -28.43 7.37
CA THR A 634 0.40 -27.85 7.39
C THR A 634 0.38 -26.34 7.67
N LYS A 635 1.50 -25.80 8.19
CA LYS A 635 1.70 -24.36 8.46
C LYS A 635 2.09 -23.60 7.20
N SER A 636 1.66 -22.34 7.15
CA SER A 636 2.03 -21.40 6.09
C SER A 636 2.30 -20.01 6.64
N ILE A 637 3.21 -19.28 6.00
CA ILE A 637 3.50 -17.89 6.33
C ILE A 637 2.92 -16.99 5.25
N PHE A 638 2.01 -16.11 5.60
CA PHE A 638 1.41 -15.16 4.67
C PHE A 638 2.23 -13.87 4.62
N ILE A 639 2.45 -13.39 3.40
CA ILE A 639 3.08 -12.09 3.14
C ILE A 639 2.08 -11.21 2.39
N ALA A 640 1.84 -10.00 2.90
CA ALA A 640 1.06 -8.98 2.23
C ALA A 640 1.90 -8.24 1.19
N LEU A 641 1.49 -8.29 -0.08
CA LEU A 641 2.07 -7.50 -1.16
C LEU A 641 1.10 -6.37 -1.56
N PRO A 642 1.54 -5.11 -1.56
CA PRO A 642 0.67 -3.99 -1.93
C PRO A 642 0.29 -4.07 -3.41
N LYS A 643 -1.01 -3.92 -3.72
CA LYS A 643 -1.52 -3.87 -5.10
C LYS A 643 -1.17 -2.55 -5.79
N LYS A 644 -1.05 -1.47 -5.01
CA LYS A 644 -0.63 -0.14 -5.47
C LYS A 644 0.40 0.48 -4.50
N PRO A 645 1.29 1.38 -4.97
CA PRO A 645 2.19 2.12 -4.09
C PRO A 645 1.42 2.86 -2.99
N GLY A 646 1.96 2.89 -1.76
CA GLY A 646 1.35 3.60 -0.64
C GLY A 646 0.05 2.99 -0.09
N ALA A 647 -0.24 1.71 -0.40
CA ALA A 647 -1.43 1.04 0.15
C ALA A 647 -1.37 0.99 1.69
N THR A 648 -2.43 1.50 2.34
CA THR A 648 -2.56 1.52 3.81
C THR A 648 -3.70 0.63 4.32
N GLU A 649 -4.58 0.15 3.45
CA GLU A 649 -5.68 -0.75 3.83
C GLU A 649 -5.32 -2.21 3.52
N CYS A 650 -5.72 -3.14 4.39
CA CYS A 650 -5.46 -4.58 4.20
C CYS A 650 -5.99 -5.10 2.86
N GLU A 651 -7.14 -4.60 2.39
CA GLU A 651 -7.80 -5.03 1.15
C GLU A 651 -7.05 -4.66 -0.13
N LEU A 652 -6.25 -3.59 -0.05
CA LEU A 652 -5.37 -3.12 -1.11
C LEU A 652 -4.07 -3.93 -1.18
N HIS A 653 -3.96 -5.01 -0.41
CA HIS A 653 -2.86 -5.95 -0.49
C HIS A 653 -3.34 -7.31 -1.01
N ARG A 654 -2.40 -8.08 -1.55
CA ARG A 654 -2.57 -9.49 -1.91
C ARG A 654 -1.76 -10.34 -0.94
N THR A 655 -2.40 -11.32 -0.33
CA THR A 655 -1.80 -12.25 0.63
C THR A 655 -1.23 -13.46 -0.10
N ILE A 656 0.09 -13.64 -0.05
CA ILE A 656 0.76 -14.80 -0.66
C ILE A 656 1.15 -15.79 0.44
N SER A 657 0.79 -17.06 0.25
CA SER A 657 1.15 -18.15 1.14
C SER A 657 2.55 -18.70 0.82
N LEU A 658 3.45 -18.64 1.81
CA LEU A 658 4.73 -19.33 1.80
C LEU A 658 4.61 -20.65 2.55
N MET A 659 4.58 -21.74 1.78
CA MET A 659 4.55 -23.11 2.27
C MET A 659 5.94 -23.77 2.21
N SER A 660 6.14 -24.81 3.00
CA SER A 660 7.28 -25.73 2.88
C SER A 660 7.46 -26.18 1.44
N HIS A 661 8.72 -26.26 0.99
CA HIS A 661 9.04 -26.82 -0.31
C HIS A 661 8.71 -28.32 -0.40
N VAL A 662 8.72 -29.03 0.74
CA VAL A 662 8.34 -30.44 0.81
C VAL A 662 6.83 -30.61 0.59
N THR A 663 6.00 -29.76 1.21
CA THR A 663 4.55 -29.73 0.91
C THR A 663 4.30 -29.43 -0.58
N LYS A 664 5.08 -28.53 -1.20
CA LYS A 664 4.94 -28.24 -2.64
C LYS A 664 5.36 -29.42 -3.53
N ILE A 665 6.38 -30.19 -3.14
CA ILE A 665 6.78 -31.43 -3.84
C ILE A 665 5.64 -32.44 -3.77
N LEU A 666 5.09 -32.67 -2.58
CA LEU A 666 3.94 -33.57 -2.38
C LEU A 666 2.75 -33.16 -3.25
N LEU A 667 2.37 -31.88 -3.22
CA LEU A 667 1.27 -31.37 -4.03
C LEU A 667 1.53 -31.43 -5.53
N LYS A 668 2.79 -31.31 -5.97
CA LYS A 668 3.16 -31.48 -7.38
C LYS A 668 2.90 -32.91 -7.84
N ILE A 669 3.22 -33.91 -7.01
CA ILE A 669 2.98 -35.33 -7.29
C ILE A 669 1.47 -35.56 -7.41
N LEU A 670 0.68 -35.13 -6.43
CA LEU A 670 -0.78 -35.26 -6.46
C LEU A 670 -1.40 -34.57 -7.68
N MET A 671 -0.94 -33.36 -8.00
CA MET A 671 -1.38 -32.62 -9.18
C MET A 671 -1.12 -33.41 -10.47
N MET A 672 0.03 -34.06 -10.60
CA MET A 672 0.35 -34.88 -11.79
C MET A 672 -0.55 -36.12 -11.90
N ARG A 673 -0.88 -36.77 -10.77
CA ARG A 673 -1.75 -37.95 -10.73
C ARG A 673 -3.20 -37.62 -11.08
N MET A 674 -3.74 -36.53 -10.54
CA MET A 674 -5.14 -36.15 -10.75
C MET A 674 -5.41 -35.50 -12.10
N LYS A 675 -4.38 -34.99 -12.79
CA LYS A 675 -4.54 -34.18 -14.00
C LYS A 675 -5.27 -34.90 -15.14
N SER A 676 -5.14 -36.23 -15.23
CA SER A 676 -5.85 -37.03 -16.24
C SER A 676 -7.36 -37.05 -16.03
N LYS A 677 -7.82 -36.95 -14.77
CA LYS A 677 -9.24 -36.92 -14.38
C LYS A 677 -9.80 -35.50 -14.39
N THR A 678 -9.02 -34.52 -13.95
CA THR A 678 -9.50 -33.13 -13.83
C THR A 678 -9.40 -32.32 -15.12
N GLY A 679 -8.40 -32.59 -15.96
CA GLY A 679 -8.15 -31.85 -17.19
C GLY A 679 -9.30 -31.88 -18.21
N PRO A 680 -9.90 -33.05 -18.51
CA PRO A 680 -11.00 -33.16 -19.47
C PRO A 680 -12.28 -32.41 -19.09
N GLU A 681 -12.48 -32.17 -17.80
CA GLU A 681 -13.70 -31.52 -17.26
C GLU A 681 -13.71 -30.01 -17.48
N ILE A 682 -12.55 -29.38 -17.70
CA ILE A 682 -12.42 -27.94 -17.85
C ILE A 682 -12.72 -27.55 -19.30
N ALA A 683 -13.67 -26.64 -19.50
CA ALA A 683 -14.09 -26.26 -20.84
C ALA A 683 -13.02 -25.49 -21.62
N LYS A 684 -13.17 -25.44 -22.95
CA LYS A 684 -12.19 -24.83 -23.86
C LYS A 684 -12.13 -23.30 -23.72
N GLU A 685 -13.16 -22.70 -23.16
CA GLU A 685 -13.32 -21.28 -22.84
C GLU A 685 -12.40 -20.81 -21.72
N GLN A 686 -11.86 -21.72 -20.89
CA GLN A 686 -10.92 -21.38 -19.83
C GLN A 686 -9.49 -21.28 -20.37
N TYR A 687 -8.91 -20.08 -20.31
CA TYR A 687 -7.53 -19.78 -20.70
C TYR A 687 -6.59 -19.65 -19.51
N GLY A 688 -7.11 -19.37 -18.31
CA GLY A 688 -6.31 -19.19 -17.11
C GLY A 688 -5.74 -20.52 -16.62
N PHE A 689 -4.43 -20.54 -16.36
CA PHE A 689 -3.68 -21.70 -15.84
C PHE A 689 -3.74 -22.98 -16.70
N MET A 690 -4.21 -22.88 -17.94
CA MET A 690 -4.26 -24.01 -18.86
C MET A 690 -2.97 -24.14 -19.68
N PRO A 691 -2.53 -25.36 -20.01
CA PRO A 691 -1.39 -25.57 -20.90
C PRO A 691 -1.67 -24.94 -22.27
N ASP A 692 -0.63 -24.36 -22.88
CA ASP A 692 -0.65 -23.78 -24.22
C ASP A 692 -1.67 -22.65 -24.46
N LYS A 693 -2.26 -22.10 -23.38
CA LYS A 693 -3.12 -20.92 -23.40
C LYS A 693 -2.45 -19.75 -22.69
N SER A 694 -2.54 -18.56 -23.26
CA SER A 694 -1.98 -17.33 -22.69
C SER A 694 -3.00 -16.20 -22.70
N THR A 695 -2.71 -15.12 -21.96
CA THR A 695 -3.54 -13.90 -21.97
C THR A 695 -3.73 -13.35 -23.38
N ARG A 696 -2.70 -13.46 -24.22
CA ARG A 696 -2.74 -13.04 -25.63
C ARG A 696 -3.78 -13.81 -26.43
N ASN A 697 -3.92 -15.11 -26.19
CA ASN A 697 -4.92 -15.92 -26.90
C ASN A 697 -6.34 -15.50 -26.54
N ALA A 698 -6.62 -15.23 -25.25
CA ALA A 698 -7.93 -14.74 -24.81
C ALA A 698 -8.23 -13.34 -25.38
N ILE A 699 -7.27 -12.41 -25.32
CA ILE A 699 -7.42 -11.06 -25.91
C ILE A 699 -7.67 -11.15 -27.42
N PHE A 700 -6.91 -11.99 -28.13
CA PHE A 700 -7.07 -12.20 -29.56
C PHE A 700 -8.47 -12.70 -29.90
N PHE A 701 -8.94 -13.73 -29.18
CA PHE A 701 -10.24 -14.32 -29.40
C PHE A 701 -11.38 -13.31 -29.17
N LEU A 702 -11.32 -12.56 -28.06
CA LEU A 702 -12.30 -11.51 -27.78
C LEU A 702 -12.31 -10.43 -28.88
N ARG A 703 -11.13 -9.93 -29.29
CA ARG A 703 -11.04 -8.94 -30.37
C ARG A 703 -11.59 -9.46 -31.69
N MET A 704 -11.31 -10.72 -32.03
CA MET A 704 -11.84 -11.33 -33.25
C MET A 704 -13.36 -11.40 -33.25
N ILE A 705 -13.99 -11.73 -32.11
CA ILE A 705 -15.45 -11.71 -31.97
C ILE A 705 -16.00 -10.30 -32.25
N ILE A 706 -15.39 -9.28 -31.62
CA ILE A 706 -15.78 -7.87 -31.76
C ILE A 706 -15.64 -7.39 -33.21
N GLU A 707 -14.48 -7.63 -33.84
CA GLU A 707 -14.24 -7.17 -35.20
C GLU A 707 -15.19 -7.85 -36.20
N ARG A 708 -15.42 -9.16 -36.03
CA ARG A 708 -16.31 -9.93 -36.92
C ARG A 708 -17.76 -9.51 -36.75
N SER A 709 -18.22 -9.26 -35.53
CA SER A 709 -19.60 -8.80 -35.29
C SER A 709 -19.85 -7.44 -35.94
N ILE A 710 -18.91 -6.51 -35.85
CA ILE A 710 -18.97 -5.20 -36.53
C ILE A 710 -18.97 -5.38 -38.07
N GLU A 711 -18.16 -6.31 -38.60
CA GLU A 711 -18.10 -6.58 -40.04
C GLU A 711 -19.46 -7.06 -40.57
N VAL A 712 -20.08 -8.03 -39.87
CA VAL A 712 -21.38 -8.61 -40.26
C VAL A 712 -22.60 -7.80 -39.82
N LYS A 713 -22.41 -6.64 -39.17
CA LYS A 713 -23.49 -5.79 -38.60
C LYS A 713 -24.35 -6.50 -37.57
N HIS A 714 -23.73 -7.33 -36.73
CA HIS A 714 -24.38 -8.01 -35.63
C HIS A 714 -23.99 -7.34 -34.32
N ASP A 715 -24.99 -6.90 -33.55
CA ASP A 715 -24.76 -6.27 -32.25
C ASP A 715 -24.39 -7.34 -31.22
N ILE A 716 -23.42 -7.03 -30.36
CA ILE A 716 -22.99 -7.94 -29.28
C ILE A 716 -22.92 -7.20 -27.96
N TYR A 717 -23.26 -7.91 -26.89
CA TYR A 717 -23.28 -7.40 -25.54
C TYR A 717 -22.29 -8.21 -24.69
N LEU A 718 -21.39 -7.50 -24.01
CA LEU A 718 -20.35 -8.07 -23.16
C LEU A 718 -20.60 -7.68 -21.71
N CYS A 719 -20.44 -8.65 -20.80
CA CYS A 719 -20.42 -8.39 -19.36
C CYS A 719 -19.10 -8.91 -18.78
N PHE A 720 -18.29 -8.01 -18.22
CA PHE A 720 -17.04 -8.32 -17.55
C PHE A 720 -17.30 -8.50 -16.06
N LEU A 721 -17.16 -9.73 -15.57
CA LEU A 721 -17.43 -10.10 -14.18
C LEU A 721 -16.15 -10.06 -13.33
N ASP A 722 -16.21 -9.42 -12.17
CA ASP A 722 -15.13 -9.42 -11.15
C ASP A 722 -15.62 -10.10 -9.87
N TYR A 723 -14.89 -11.10 -9.38
CA TYR A 723 -15.20 -11.79 -8.13
C TYR A 723 -14.50 -11.16 -6.92
N THR A 724 -15.23 -10.99 -5.81
CA THR A 724 -14.64 -10.49 -4.56
C THR A 724 -13.74 -11.55 -3.90
N LYS A 725 -12.41 -11.41 -4.07
CA LYS A 725 -11.41 -12.29 -3.44
C LYS A 725 -11.64 -13.77 -3.78
N ALA A 726 -11.82 -14.09 -5.07
CA ALA A 726 -12.25 -15.39 -5.59
C ALA A 726 -11.49 -16.59 -4.98
N PHE A 727 -10.15 -16.55 -5.00
CA PHE A 727 -9.31 -17.61 -4.45
C PHE A 727 -9.49 -17.80 -2.93
N ASP A 728 -9.75 -16.72 -2.19
CA ASP A 728 -9.80 -16.74 -0.74
C ASP A 728 -11.17 -17.18 -0.19
N LYS A 729 -12.22 -17.12 -1.03
CA LYS A 729 -13.61 -17.44 -0.64
C LYS A 729 -14.09 -18.85 -1.01
N VAL A 730 -13.30 -19.66 -1.73
CA VAL A 730 -13.69 -21.03 -2.12
C VAL A 730 -14.10 -21.87 -0.89
N LYS A 731 -15.33 -22.37 -0.85
CA LYS A 731 -15.78 -23.25 0.25
C LYS A 731 -15.12 -24.62 0.14
N HIS A 732 -14.52 -25.07 1.23
CA HIS A 732 -13.85 -26.38 1.25
C HIS A 732 -14.86 -27.52 1.07
N ASP A 733 -16.02 -27.47 1.73
CA ASP A 733 -17.04 -28.52 1.62
C ASP A 733 -17.48 -28.77 0.17
N ASN A 734 -17.84 -27.71 -0.56
CA ASN A 734 -18.22 -27.80 -1.97
C ASN A 734 -17.05 -28.28 -2.84
N LEU A 735 -15.82 -27.80 -2.59
CA LEU A 735 -14.65 -28.24 -3.35
C LEU A 735 -14.44 -29.76 -3.21
N PHE A 736 -14.58 -30.32 -2.00
CA PHE A 736 -14.42 -31.76 -1.79
C PHE A 736 -15.57 -32.58 -2.36
N GLN A 737 -16.81 -32.07 -2.34
CA GLN A 737 -17.93 -32.71 -3.04
C GLN A 737 -17.65 -32.85 -4.53
N ILE A 738 -17.11 -31.80 -5.17
CA ILE A 738 -16.73 -31.84 -6.59
C ILE A 738 -15.62 -32.88 -6.82
N LEU A 739 -14.57 -32.89 -6.00
CA LEU A 739 -13.48 -33.87 -6.13
C LEU A 739 -13.95 -35.32 -5.91
N GLU A 740 -14.94 -35.56 -5.06
CA GLU A 740 -15.55 -36.88 -4.87
C GLU A 740 -16.28 -37.36 -6.14
N GLN A 741 -16.99 -36.44 -6.82
CA GLN A 741 -17.72 -36.70 -8.06
C GLN A 741 -16.79 -36.99 -9.25
N LEU A 742 -15.61 -36.35 -9.32
CA LEU A 742 -14.61 -36.51 -10.42
C LEU A 742 -13.79 -37.81 -10.39
N ASP A 743 -14.32 -38.81 -9.71
CA ASP A 743 -13.69 -40.10 -9.47
C ASP A 743 -12.22 -40.09 -8.98
N ILE A 744 -11.78 -39.12 -8.18
CA ILE A 744 -10.39 -39.05 -7.70
C ILE A 744 -10.06 -40.21 -6.72
N ASP A 745 -8.82 -40.70 -6.77
CA ASP A 745 -8.31 -41.78 -5.92
C ASP A 745 -8.40 -41.46 -4.42
N GLY A 746 -8.83 -42.43 -3.62
CA GLY A 746 -9.15 -42.23 -2.20
C GLY A 746 -7.98 -41.73 -1.36
N LYS A 747 -6.75 -42.24 -1.60
CA LYS A 747 -5.54 -41.78 -0.90
C LYS A 747 -5.16 -40.33 -1.24
N ASP A 748 -5.28 -39.94 -2.51
CA ASP A 748 -5.00 -38.58 -2.97
C ASP A 748 -5.99 -37.59 -2.34
N LEU A 749 -7.29 -37.92 -2.41
CA LEU A 749 -8.35 -37.13 -1.80
C LEU A 749 -8.17 -36.99 -0.29
N ARG A 750 -7.79 -38.08 0.40
CA ARG A 750 -7.50 -38.09 1.85
C ARG A 750 -6.40 -37.12 2.22
N LEU A 751 -5.33 -37.11 1.45
CA LEU A 751 -4.19 -36.27 1.73
C LEU A 751 -4.51 -34.78 1.49
N ILE A 752 -5.22 -34.46 0.40
CA ILE A 752 -5.67 -33.09 0.09
C ILE A 752 -6.63 -32.61 1.19
N ARG A 753 -7.60 -33.44 1.60
CA ARG A 753 -8.54 -33.16 2.69
C ARG A 753 -7.82 -32.88 4.00
N ASN A 754 -6.92 -33.76 4.42
CA ASN A 754 -6.18 -33.60 5.67
C ASN A 754 -5.34 -32.31 5.65
N LEU A 755 -4.75 -31.99 4.50
CA LEU A 755 -3.96 -30.79 4.32
C LEU A 755 -4.81 -29.51 4.41
N TYR A 756 -6.02 -29.48 3.85
CA TYR A 756 -6.92 -28.33 3.91
C TYR A 756 -7.56 -28.16 5.31
N TRP A 757 -8.00 -29.25 5.96
CA TRP A 757 -8.63 -29.16 7.29
C TRP A 757 -7.67 -28.77 8.41
N ASN A 758 -6.39 -29.18 8.31
CA ASN A 758 -5.37 -28.92 9.33
C ASN A 758 -4.54 -27.66 9.05
N GLN A 759 -4.91 -26.86 8.05
CA GLN A 759 -4.12 -25.71 7.63
C GLN A 759 -4.11 -24.60 8.68
N LYS A 760 -2.91 -24.08 8.95
CA LYS A 760 -2.71 -22.86 9.75
C LYS A 760 -1.90 -21.84 8.98
N ALA A 761 -2.17 -20.56 9.18
CA ALA A 761 -1.40 -19.48 8.60
C ALA A 761 -1.05 -18.41 9.64
N ALA A 762 0.14 -17.86 9.54
CA ALA A 762 0.56 -16.69 10.31
C ALA A 762 1.02 -15.57 9.37
N MET A 763 0.75 -14.33 9.73
CA MET A 763 1.16 -13.15 8.96
C MET A 763 2.58 -12.75 9.30
N LYS A 764 3.40 -12.49 8.28
CA LYS A 764 4.76 -11.98 8.45
C LYS A 764 4.87 -10.54 7.98
N VAL A 765 5.19 -9.66 8.91
CA VAL A 765 5.48 -8.25 8.65
C VAL A 765 6.93 -7.99 9.04
N ASN A 766 7.76 -7.59 8.07
CA ASN A 766 9.21 -7.48 8.24
C ASN A 766 9.86 -8.80 8.68
N ASN A 767 10.38 -8.86 9.92
CA ASN A 767 11.02 -10.03 10.49
C ASN A 767 10.15 -10.78 11.50
N ASP A 768 9.03 -10.19 11.90
CA ASP A 768 8.17 -10.71 12.97
C ASP A 768 6.99 -11.46 12.36
N THR A 769 6.49 -12.47 13.08
CA THR A 769 5.41 -13.35 12.64
C THR A 769 4.31 -13.31 13.69
N SER A 770 3.05 -13.19 13.26
CA SER A 770 1.90 -13.22 14.15
C SER A 770 1.63 -14.63 14.70
N GLU A 771 0.61 -14.74 15.53
CA GLU A 771 0.06 -16.04 15.91
C GLU A 771 -0.54 -16.77 14.68
N TYR A 772 -0.62 -18.09 14.80
CA TYR A 772 -1.18 -18.95 13.75
C TYR A 772 -2.71 -19.02 13.86
N THR A 773 -3.39 -18.64 12.79
CA THR A 773 -4.84 -18.74 12.64
C THR A 773 -5.22 -19.93 11.77
N ASN A 774 -6.34 -20.58 12.09
CA ASN A 774 -6.87 -21.66 11.26
C ASN A 774 -7.47 -21.12 9.96
N ILE A 775 -7.21 -21.79 8.85
CA ILE A 775 -7.78 -21.43 7.54
C ILE A 775 -8.93 -22.38 7.23
N LYS A 776 -10.16 -21.86 7.17
CA LYS A 776 -11.39 -22.67 7.05
C LYS A 776 -12.03 -22.63 5.65
N ARG A 777 -11.67 -21.64 4.83
CA ARG A 777 -12.04 -21.56 3.40
C ARG A 777 -10.87 -21.11 2.53
N GLY A 778 -11.08 -21.03 1.22
CA GLY A 778 -10.12 -20.56 0.23
C GLY A 778 -9.12 -21.62 -0.24
N VAL A 779 -8.60 -21.42 -1.44
CA VAL A 779 -7.45 -22.13 -1.99
C VAL A 779 -6.17 -21.31 -1.79
N ARG A 780 -5.03 -21.98 -1.63
CA ARG A 780 -3.78 -21.30 -1.25
C ARG A 780 -3.17 -20.51 -2.41
N GLN A 781 -3.07 -19.20 -2.27
CA GLN A 781 -2.32 -18.36 -3.23
C GLN A 781 -0.82 -18.65 -3.14
N GLY A 782 -0.22 -19.17 -4.22
CA GLY A 782 1.19 -19.56 -4.28
C GLY A 782 1.46 -21.06 -4.13
N CYS A 783 0.41 -21.86 -3.92
CA CYS A 783 0.45 -23.31 -4.01
C CYS A 783 0.41 -23.77 -5.47
N VAL A 784 1.01 -24.93 -5.76
CA VAL A 784 1.10 -25.49 -7.11
C VAL A 784 -0.22 -26.10 -7.58
N LEU A 785 -1.00 -26.68 -6.66
CA LEU A 785 -2.27 -27.37 -6.95
C LEU A 785 -3.49 -26.43 -6.97
N SER A 786 -3.43 -25.31 -6.24
CA SER A 786 -4.57 -24.39 -6.10
C SER A 786 -5.17 -23.88 -7.41
N PRO A 787 -4.38 -23.56 -8.46
CA PRO A 787 -4.95 -23.09 -9.73
C PRO A 787 -5.84 -24.13 -10.40
N ASP A 788 -5.43 -25.40 -10.42
CA ASP A 788 -6.22 -26.49 -11.01
C ASP A 788 -7.51 -26.71 -10.22
N LEU A 789 -7.44 -26.68 -8.88
CA LEU A 789 -8.62 -26.78 -8.01
C LEU A 789 -9.60 -25.62 -8.22
N PHE A 790 -9.08 -24.40 -8.37
CA PHE A 790 -9.93 -23.24 -8.65
C PHE A 790 -10.60 -23.32 -10.02
N ASN A 791 -9.88 -23.77 -11.05
CA ASN A 791 -10.45 -23.92 -12.38
C ASN A 791 -11.62 -24.92 -12.38
N ILE A 792 -11.46 -26.09 -11.77
CA ILE A 792 -12.53 -27.08 -11.61
C ILE A 792 -13.72 -26.47 -10.85
N TYR A 793 -13.44 -25.73 -9.78
CA TYR A 793 -14.47 -25.08 -8.98
C TYR A 793 -15.26 -24.04 -9.79
N SER A 794 -14.57 -23.20 -10.57
CA SER A 794 -15.18 -22.22 -11.46
C SER A 794 -15.96 -22.86 -12.61
N GLU A 795 -15.55 -24.04 -13.05
CA GLU A 795 -16.23 -24.80 -14.09
C GLU A 795 -17.62 -25.23 -13.65
N MET A 796 -17.77 -25.71 -12.41
CA MET A 796 -19.08 -26.14 -11.89
C MET A 796 -20.10 -25.00 -11.82
N ILE A 797 -19.65 -23.75 -11.61
CA ILE A 797 -20.53 -22.57 -11.61
C ILE A 797 -21.04 -22.27 -13.02
N LEU A 798 -20.20 -22.46 -14.03
CA LEU A 798 -20.46 -22.02 -15.40
C LEU A 798 -21.01 -23.13 -16.30
N ARG A 799 -20.97 -24.39 -15.84
CA ARG A 799 -21.53 -25.54 -16.56
C ARG A 799 -23.01 -25.36 -16.91
N ASN A 800 -23.77 -24.68 -16.04
CA ASN A 800 -25.19 -24.37 -16.29
C ASN A 800 -25.42 -23.34 -17.42
N LEU A 801 -24.37 -22.75 -17.98
CA LEU A 801 -24.48 -21.88 -19.16
C LEU A 801 -24.40 -22.66 -20.48
N GLU A 802 -24.02 -23.94 -20.50
CA GLU A 802 -23.79 -24.69 -21.75
C GLU A 802 -25.00 -24.63 -22.71
N ASP A 803 -26.21 -24.65 -22.17
CA ASP A 803 -27.47 -24.64 -22.93
C ASP A 803 -27.95 -23.24 -23.35
N ILE A 804 -27.30 -22.16 -22.89
CA ILE A 804 -27.72 -20.78 -23.19
C ILE A 804 -27.02 -20.29 -24.45
N GLU A 805 -27.81 -19.77 -25.40
CA GLU A 805 -27.30 -19.21 -26.64
C GLU A 805 -26.50 -17.91 -26.41
N GLY A 806 -25.24 -17.91 -26.86
CA GLY A 806 -24.38 -16.73 -26.93
C GLY A 806 -24.21 -16.27 -28.37
N ILE A 807 -22.97 -16.36 -28.88
CA ILE A 807 -22.66 -16.10 -30.29
C ILE A 807 -22.27 -17.41 -30.97
N LYS A 808 -22.92 -17.71 -32.10
CA LYS A 808 -22.60 -18.88 -32.93
C LYS A 808 -21.46 -18.56 -33.89
N ILE A 809 -20.31 -19.20 -33.71
CA ILE A 809 -19.13 -19.06 -34.57
C ILE A 809 -18.85 -20.41 -35.23
N GLY A 810 -19.16 -20.54 -36.53
CA GLY A 810 -18.93 -21.78 -37.28
C GLY A 810 -19.64 -23.01 -36.69
N GLY A 811 -20.81 -22.81 -36.07
CA GLY A 811 -21.57 -23.86 -35.38
C GLY A 811 -21.23 -24.02 -33.89
N TYR A 812 -20.19 -23.35 -33.39
CA TYR A 812 -19.82 -23.35 -31.97
C TYR A 812 -20.55 -22.24 -31.21
N ASN A 813 -21.21 -22.57 -30.10
CA ASN A 813 -21.84 -21.58 -29.23
C ASN A 813 -20.81 -21.00 -28.25
N CYS A 814 -20.49 -19.72 -28.37
CA CYS A 814 -19.60 -19.01 -27.47
C CYS A 814 -20.39 -18.01 -26.63
N ASN A 815 -20.64 -18.35 -25.37
CA ASN A 815 -21.34 -17.48 -24.42
C ASN A 815 -20.42 -16.96 -23.29
N ASN A 816 -19.23 -17.53 -23.11
CA ASN A 816 -18.27 -17.07 -22.12
C ASN A 816 -16.81 -17.20 -22.59
N LEU A 817 -15.96 -16.38 -22.00
CA LEU A 817 -14.51 -16.43 -22.15
C LEU A 817 -13.88 -16.17 -20.78
N ARG A 818 -12.98 -17.04 -20.34
CA ARG A 818 -12.43 -16.98 -18.98
C ARG A 818 -10.91 -16.96 -18.96
N TYR A 819 -10.37 -16.19 -18.03
CA TYR A 819 -8.98 -16.28 -17.63
C TYR A 819 -8.90 -16.33 -16.10
N ALA A 820 -8.93 -17.56 -15.57
CA ALA A 820 -9.05 -17.82 -14.14
C ALA A 820 -10.36 -17.21 -13.59
N ASP A 821 -10.25 -16.20 -12.72
CA ASP A 821 -11.38 -15.46 -12.16
C ASP A 821 -11.95 -14.40 -13.09
N ASP A 822 -11.13 -13.82 -13.99
CA ASP A 822 -11.57 -12.82 -14.97
C ASP A 822 -12.48 -13.48 -16.03
N THR A 823 -13.79 -13.24 -15.93
CA THR A 823 -14.80 -13.86 -16.80
C THR A 823 -15.51 -12.82 -17.65
N VAL A 824 -15.66 -13.10 -18.95
CA VAL A 824 -16.43 -12.29 -19.90
C VAL A 824 -17.60 -13.12 -20.39
N LEU A 825 -18.83 -12.63 -20.17
CA LEU A 825 -20.03 -13.19 -20.78
C LEU A 825 -20.33 -12.47 -22.10
N ILE A 826 -20.83 -13.22 -23.07
CA ILE A 826 -21.00 -12.78 -24.45
C ILE A 826 -22.39 -13.21 -24.93
N ALA A 827 -23.22 -12.25 -25.32
CA ALA A 827 -24.56 -12.51 -25.85
C ALA A 827 -24.88 -11.64 -27.06
N SER A 828 -25.87 -12.08 -27.85
CA SER A 828 -26.40 -11.32 -28.99
C SER A 828 -27.49 -10.32 -28.59
N THR A 829 -28.12 -10.50 -27.42
CA THR A 829 -29.17 -9.62 -26.90
C THR A 829 -28.88 -9.25 -25.45
N GLU A 830 -29.42 -8.12 -25.01
CA GLU A 830 -29.34 -7.69 -23.61
C GLU A 830 -30.09 -8.64 -22.67
N GLU A 831 -31.25 -9.16 -23.10
CA GLU A 831 -32.04 -10.11 -22.33
C GLU A 831 -31.30 -11.42 -22.06
N ASP A 832 -30.62 -11.97 -23.07
CA ASP A 832 -29.84 -13.20 -22.90
C ASP A 832 -28.60 -12.97 -22.04
N LEU A 833 -27.97 -11.79 -22.16
CA LEU A 833 -26.88 -11.40 -21.27
C LEU A 833 -27.35 -11.36 -19.81
N GLN A 834 -28.53 -10.78 -19.55
CA GLN A 834 -29.11 -10.73 -18.21
C GLN A 834 -29.43 -12.13 -17.67
N LYS A 835 -29.98 -13.04 -18.50
CA LYS A 835 -30.22 -14.43 -18.10
C LYS A 835 -28.92 -15.14 -17.70
N MET A 836 -27.86 -14.99 -18.49
CA MET A 836 -26.55 -15.57 -18.16
C MET A 836 -26.02 -15.01 -16.83
N VAL A 837 -26.10 -13.69 -16.64
CA VAL A 837 -25.63 -13.02 -15.42
C VAL A 837 -26.41 -13.50 -14.18
N ASN A 838 -27.73 -13.68 -14.28
CA ASN A 838 -28.55 -14.19 -13.19
C ASN A 838 -28.11 -15.61 -12.80
N ILE A 839 -27.95 -16.50 -13.77
CA ILE A 839 -27.54 -17.90 -13.53
C ILE A 839 -26.16 -17.94 -12.88
N VAL A 840 -25.19 -17.17 -13.41
CA VAL A 840 -23.85 -17.11 -12.81
C VAL A 840 -23.91 -16.54 -11.40
N SER A 841 -24.71 -15.51 -11.14
CA SER A 841 -24.83 -14.91 -9.81
C SER A 841 -25.41 -15.90 -8.79
N GLU A 842 -26.51 -16.57 -9.15
CA GLU A 842 -27.18 -17.57 -8.30
C GLU A 842 -26.25 -18.75 -7.97
N GLU A 843 -25.61 -19.34 -8.98
CA GLU A 843 -24.69 -20.47 -8.79
C GLU A 843 -23.43 -20.05 -8.02
N SER A 844 -22.93 -18.83 -8.27
CA SER A 844 -21.80 -18.28 -7.51
C SER A 844 -22.11 -18.17 -6.02
N ILE A 845 -23.31 -17.67 -5.66
CA ILE A 845 -23.74 -17.55 -4.26
C ILE A 845 -23.87 -18.92 -3.60
N LYS A 846 -24.44 -19.92 -4.30
CA LYS A 846 -24.52 -21.32 -3.81
C LYS A 846 -23.13 -21.88 -3.51
N MET A 847 -22.17 -21.61 -4.40
CA MET A 847 -20.77 -21.98 -4.20
C MET A 847 -20.06 -21.14 -3.13
N GLY A 848 -20.59 -19.96 -2.75
CA GLY A 848 -19.99 -19.08 -1.75
C GLY A 848 -19.03 -18.03 -2.33
N LEU A 849 -19.08 -17.82 -3.64
CA LEU A 849 -18.45 -16.69 -4.31
C LEU A 849 -19.46 -15.54 -4.46
N SER A 850 -18.94 -14.31 -4.53
CA SER A 850 -19.79 -13.12 -4.70
C SER A 850 -19.18 -12.20 -5.74
N LEU A 851 -20.00 -11.81 -6.72
CA LEU A 851 -19.65 -10.84 -7.76
C LEU A 851 -19.54 -9.43 -7.17
N ASN A 852 -18.61 -8.64 -7.68
CA ASN A 852 -18.38 -7.26 -7.29
C ASN A 852 -19.10 -6.33 -8.26
N VAL A 853 -20.28 -5.83 -7.87
CA VAL A 853 -21.08 -4.93 -8.73
C VAL A 853 -20.29 -3.68 -9.14
N LYS A 854 -19.54 -3.06 -8.21
CA LYS A 854 -18.78 -1.83 -8.47
C LYS A 854 -17.61 -2.00 -9.44
N LYS A 855 -17.13 -3.23 -9.65
CA LYS A 855 -16.01 -3.54 -10.55
C LYS A 855 -16.42 -4.30 -11.80
N SER A 856 -17.61 -4.91 -11.79
CA SER A 856 -18.16 -5.55 -12.96
C SER A 856 -18.72 -4.46 -13.87
N GLU A 857 -18.46 -4.57 -15.16
CA GLU A 857 -18.81 -3.54 -16.15
C GLU A 857 -19.42 -4.21 -17.38
N CYS A 858 -20.34 -3.52 -18.07
CA CYS A 858 -20.92 -3.98 -19.32
C CYS A 858 -20.50 -3.10 -20.51
N MET A 859 -20.54 -3.67 -21.71
CA MET A 859 -20.22 -2.98 -22.94
C MET A 859 -21.14 -3.47 -24.05
N SER A 860 -21.69 -2.54 -24.83
CA SER A 860 -22.41 -2.83 -26.07
C SER A 860 -21.52 -2.52 -27.27
N ILE A 861 -21.58 -3.36 -28.29
CA ILE A 861 -20.77 -3.26 -29.48
C ILE A 861 -21.72 -3.32 -30.67
N SER A 862 -21.72 -2.24 -31.45
CA SER A 862 -22.54 -2.09 -32.64
C SER A 862 -21.74 -1.37 -33.71
N LYS A 863 -22.08 -1.61 -34.98
CA LYS A 863 -21.54 -0.84 -36.09
C LYS A 863 -22.14 0.57 -36.17
N ASP A 864 -23.37 0.73 -35.68
CA ASP A 864 -24.07 2.00 -35.74
C ASP A 864 -23.46 2.99 -34.74
N LYS A 865 -23.37 4.27 -35.13
CA LYS A 865 -22.79 5.31 -34.29
C LYS A 865 -23.65 5.67 -33.07
N THR A 866 -24.91 5.23 -33.05
CA THR A 866 -25.82 5.43 -31.92
C THR A 866 -25.48 4.44 -30.80
N PRO A 867 -25.11 4.91 -29.60
CA PRO A 867 -24.81 4.01 -28.49
C PRO A 867 -26.04 3.17 -28.14
N ARG A 868 -25.90 1.84 -28.15
CA ARG A 868 -26.91 0.93 -27.61
C ARG A 868 -26.82 0.97 -26.09
N SER A 869 -27.93 1.15 -25.37
CA SER A 869 -27.97 0.93 -23.92
C SER A 869 -27.72 -0.56 -23.61
N CYS A 870 -27.07 -0.83 -22.48
CA CYS A 870 -26.88 -2.17 -21.94
C CYS A 870 -27.08 -2.09 -20.42
N ASN A 871 -28.30 -2.36 -19.96
CA ASN A 871 -28.70 -2.24 -18.56
C ASN A 871 -28.75 -3.63 -17.93
N VAL A 872 -27.58 -4.13 -17.54
CA VAL A 872 -27.46 -5.42 -16.86
C VAL A 872 -27.46 -5.20 -15.35
N ASN A 873 -28.14 -6.06 -14.61
CA ASN A 873 -28.24 -6.03 -13.16
C ASN A 873 -27.56 -7.25 -12.53
N ILE A 874 -26.83 -7.05 -11.44
CA ILE A 874 -26.30 -8.12 -10.57
C ILE A 874 -26.95 -7.93 -9.20
N ASN A 875 -27.72 -8.92 -8.74
CA ASN A 875 -28.42 -8.87 -7.44
C ASN A 875 -29.32 -7.63 -7.26
N GLY A 876 -29.93 -7.13 -8.34
CA GLY A 876 -30.80 -5.95 -8.32
C GLY A 876 -30.08 -4.61 -8.47
N GLU A 877 -28.75 -4.56 -8.47
CA GLU A 877 -27.98 -3.35 -8.75
C GLU A 877 -27.48 -3.33 -10.20
N THR A 878 -27.67 -2.21 -10.91
CA THR A 878 -27.22 -2.04 -12.30
C THR A 878 -25.71 -1.87 -12.39
N ILE A 879 -25.06 -2.66 -13.25
CA ILE A 879 -23.63 -2.52 -13.53
C ILE A 879 -23.35 -1.38 -14.51
N LYS A 880 -22.17 -0.78 -14.37
CA LYS A 880 -21.78 0.38 -15.18
C LYS A 880 -21.51 -0.02 -16.63
N GLN A 881 -22.16 0.67 -17.57
CA GLN A 881 -21.82 0.60 -18.99
C GLN A 881 -20.59 1.46 -19.30
N VAL A 882 -19.62 0.89 -20.06
CA VAL A 882 -18.35 1.56 -20.39
C VAL A 882 -18.06 1.60 -21.88
N ASP A 883 -17.37 2.68 -22.29
CA ASP A 883 -16.82 2.89 -23.64
C ASP A 883 -15.41 2.33 -23.82
N ARG A 884 -14.78 1.91 -22.71
CA ARG A 884 -13.43 1.36 -22.67
C ARG A 884 -13.30 0.41 -21.50
N PHE A 885 -12.75 -0.78 -21.75
CA PHE A 885 -12.51 -1.77 -20.70
C PHE A 885 -11.07 -2.30 -20.79
N ASN A 886 -10.39 -2.51 -19.65
CA ASN A 886 -9.02 -3.02 -19.65
C ASN A 886 -8.99 -4.53 -19.35
N TYR A 887 -9.17 -5.35 -20.39
CA TYR A 887 -9.18 -6.81 -20.28
C TYR A 887 -7.76 -7.40 -20.37
N LEU A 888 -7.32 -8.11 -19.33
CA LEU A 888 -6.00 -8.77 -19.25
C LEU A 888 -4.82 -7.83 -19.60
N GLY A 889 -5.00 -6.55 -19.28
CA GLY A 889 -4.05 -5.48 -19.52
C GLY A 889 -4.18 -4.77 -20.88
N SER A 890 -5.00 -5.25 -21.81
CA SER A 890 -5.28 -4.61 -23.10
C SER A 890 -6.60 -3.84 -23.08
N THR A 891 -6.60 -2.63 -23.63
CA THR A 891 -7.82 -1.80 -23.72
C THR A 891 -8.71 -2.24 -24.89
N ILE A 892 -9.94 -2.68 -24.57
CA ILE A 892 -11.01 -3.03 -25.49
C ILE A 892 -11.94 -1.82 -25.65
N THR A 893 -12.35 -1.54 -26.88
CA THR A 893 -13.26 -0.44 -27.26
C THR A 893 -14.39 -0.95 -28.15
N PRO A 894 -15.60 -0.33 -28.09
CA PRO A 894 -16.75 -0.73 -28.90
C PRO A 894 -16.53 -0.66 -30.41
N ASP A 895 -15.60 0.19 -30.88
CA ASP A 895 -15.27 0.33 -32.30
C ASP A 895 -14.28 -0.74 -32.81
N GLY A 896 -13.84 -1.65 -31.93
CA GLY A 896 -12.87 -2.70 -32.22
C GLY A 896 -11.45 -2.20 -32.51
N ARG A 897 -11.18 -0.89 -32.43
CA ARG A 897 -9.88 -0.33 -32.83
C ARG A 897 -8.80 -0.55 -31.76
N CYS A 898 -7.54 -0.43 -32.21
CA CYS A 898 -6.35 -0.60 -31.36
C CYS A 898 -5.63 0.73 -31.06
N ASP A 899 -6.17 1.89 -31.48
CA ASP A 899 -5.46 3.18 -31.39
C ASP A 899 -5.12 3.57 -29.94
N GLU A 900 -6.10 3.51 -29.06
CA GLU A 900 -5.95 3.85 -27.63
C GLU A 900 -5.00 2.90 -26.90
N GLU A 901 -5.05 1.60 -27.23
CA GLU A 901 -4.12 0.61 -26.70
C GLU A 901 -2.68 0.90 -27.15
N ILE A 902 -2.46 1.21 -28.43
CA ILE A 902 -1.13 1.56 -28.95
C ILE A 902 -0.60 2.82 -28.27
N LYS A 903 -1.41 3.87 -28.11
CA LYS A 903 -1.01 5.10 -27.39
C LYS A 903 -0.59 4.80 -25.96
N LYS A 904 -1.39 4.02 -25.23
CA LYS A 904 -1.11 3.58 -23.85
C LYS A 904 0.19 2.80 -23.76
N ARG A 905 0.44 1.85 -24.68
CA ARG A 905 1.68 1.06 -24.74
C ARG A 905 2.91 1.93 -25.02
N ILE A 906 2.79 2.88 -25.94
CA ILE A 906 3.86 3.86 -26.23
C ILE A 906 4.21 4.68 -24.98
N ALA A 907 3.21 5.18 -24.25
CA ALA A 907 3.42 5.96 -23.03
C ALA A 907 4.17 5.14 -21.96
N LEU A 908 3.70 3.91 -21.71
CA LEU A 908 4.34 2.99 -20.75
C LEU A 908 5.77 2.63 -21.16
N ALA A 909 6.00 2.34 -22.44
CA ALA A 909 7.33 2.02 -22.97
C ALA A 909 8.29 3.22 -22.86
N LYS A 910 7.84 4.45 -23.14
CA LYS A 910 8.63 5.67 -22.94
C LYS A 910 9.00 5.86 -21.47
N GLN A 911 8.08 5.62 -20.53
CA GLN A 911 8.38 5.70 -19.10
C GLN A 911 9.41 4.64 -18.69
N ALA A 912 9.31 3.42 -19.22
CA ALA A 912 10.29 2.35 -18.96
C ALA A 912 11.67 2.70 -19.54
N PHE A 913 11.74 3.27 -20.74
CA PHE A 913 12.99 3.73 -21.36
C PHE A 913 13.69 4.77 -20.49
N GLN A 914 12.95 5.75 -19.96
CA GLN A 914 13.53 6.79 -19.09
C GLN A 914 14.19 6.22 -17.83
N LYS A 915 13.56 5.20 -17.21
CA LYS A 915 14.14 4.49 -16.07
C LYS A 915 15.42 3.73 -16.44
N MET A 916 15.55 3.31 -17.69
CA MET A 916 16.70 2.55 -18.22
C MET A 916 17.81 3.43 -18.82
N CYS A 917 17.63 4.76 -18.86
CA CYS A 917 18.61 5.71 -19.39
C CYS A 917 20.05 5.53 -18.86
N PRO A 918 20.30 5.26 -17.55
CA PRO A 918 21.67 5.05 -17.03
C PRO A 918 22.44 3.93 -17.73
N ILE A 919 21.74 2.98 -18.33
CA ILE A 919 22.31 1.81 -19.03
C ILE A 919 22.23 2.03 -20.54
N LEU A 920 21.06 2.39 -21.07
CA LEU A 920 20.84 2.52 -22.52
C LEU A 920 21.66 3.64 -23.17
N LYS A 921 21.96 4.73 -22.43
CA LYS A 921 22.80 5.83 -22.94
C LYS A 921 24.29 5.68 -22.64
N ASN A 922 24.68 4.69 -21.84
CA ASN A 922 26.07 4.48 -21.44
C ASN A 922 26.93 4.03 -22.63
N ARG A 923 28.06 4.70 -22.91
CA ARG A 923 28.90 4.39 -24.08
C ARG A 923 29.74 3.11 -23.92
N SER A 924 29.91 2.62 -22.70
CA SER A 924 30.74 1.44 -22.37
C SER A 924 30.06 0.10 -22.64
N ILE A 925 28.75 0.11 -22.91
CA ILE A 925 27.98 -1.10 -23.25
C ILE A 925 27.90 -1.22 -24.77
N SER A 926 28.11 -2.43 -25.29
CA SER A 926 27.91 -2.67 -26.72
C SER A 926 26.48 -2.36 -27.17
N ILE A 927 26.34 -1.99 -28.44
CA ILE A 927 25.04 -1.78 -29.08
C ILE A 927 24.19 -3.06 -28.96
N ASN A 928 24.79 -4.25 -29.10
CA ASN A 928 24.07 -5.53 -28.96
C ASN A 928 23.46 -5.71 -27.58
N THR A 929 24.21 -5.41 -26.51
CA THR A 929 23.71 -5.51 -25.14
C THR A 929 22.65 -4.44 -24.87
N LYS A 930 22.82 -3.20 -25.35
CA LYS A 930 21.77 -2.17 -25.28
C LYS A 930 20.49 -2.59 -25.98
N THR A 931 20.60 -3.14 -27.19
CA THR A 931 19.47 -3.68 -27.96
C THR A 931 18.78 -4.80 -27.19
N ARG A 932 19.52 -5.71 -26.54
CA ARG A 932 18.94 -6.76 -25.67
C ARG A 932 18.18 -6.18 -24.47
N VAL A 933 18.75 -5.16 -23.79
CA VAL A 933 18.09 -4.47 -22.68
C VAL A 933 16.83 -3.74 -23.16
N LEU A 934 16.90 -3.06 -24.30
CA LEU A 934 15.76 -2.41 -24.95
C LEU A 934 14.67 -3.44 -25.28
N LYS A 935 15.05 -4.63 -25.81
CA LYS A 935 14.13 -5.75 -26.12
C LYS A 935 13.42 -6.25 -24.87
N CYS A 936 14.19 -6.49 -23.82
CA CYS A 936 13.68 -7.10 -22.60
C CYS A 936 12.78 -6.17 -21.77
N TYR A 937 13.11 -4.88 -21.67
CA TYR A 937 12.47 -3.97 -20.71
C TYR A 937 11.56 -2.90 -21.32
N VAL A 938 11.74 -2.57 -22.60
CA VAL A 938 10.98 -1.50 -23.27
C VAL A 938 10.10 -2.08 -24.36
N TRP A 939 10.66 -2.83 -25.31
CA TRP A 939 9.87 -3.44 -26.39
C TRP A 939 8.90 -4.50 -25.87
N SER A 940 9.23 -5.26 -24.82
CA SER A 940 8.28 -6.19 -24.18
C SER A 940 7.02 -5.50 -23.64
N ILE A 941 7.13 -4.24 -23.20
CA ILE A 941 6.00 -3.41 -22.76
C ILE A 941 5.27 -2.85 -23.98
N LEU A 942 6.00 -2.37 -24.98
CA LEU A 942 5.43 -1.80 -26.20
C LEU A 942 4.62 -2.84 -26.98
N LEU A 943 5.15 -4.05 -27.14
CA LEU A 943 4.62 -5.10 -28.01
C LEU A 943 3.65 -6.06 -27.31
N TYR A 944 3.35 -5.85 -26.03
CA TYR A 944 2.40 -6.71 -25.32
C TYR A 944 1.02 -6.66 -25.98
N GLY A 945 0.56 -7.81 -26.48
CA GLY A 945 -0.73 -7.95 -27.17
C GLY A 945 -0.73 -7.44 -28.61
N SER A 946 0.45 -7.14 -29.18
CA SER A 946 0.56 -6.62 -30.56
C SER A 946 0.18 -7.65 -31.62
N GLU A 947 0.22 -8.94 -31.29
CA GLU A 947 -0.26 -10.01 -32.17
C GLU A 947 -1.78 -9.95 -32.40
N CYS A 948 -2.50 -9.22 -31.53
CA CYS A 948 -3.95 -9.05 -31.59
C CYS A 948 -4.37 -7.73 -32.23
N TRP A 949 -3.44 -6.95 -32.78
CA TRP A 949 -3.75 -5.62 -33.32
C TRP A 949 -4.04 -5.64 -34.81
N THR A 950 -5.16 -5.04 -35.19
CA THR A 950 -5.45 -4.66 -36.57
C THR A 950 -4.92 -3.25 -36.84
N ILE A 951 -3.74 -3.17 -37.45
CA ILE A 951 -2.96 -1.92 -37.61
C ILE A 951 -3.28 -1.25 -38.95
N ASN A 952 -3.56 0.06 -38.92
CA ASN A 952 -3.64 0.89 -40.13
C ASN A 952 -2.34 1.66 -40.38
N LYS A 953 -2.22 2.33 -41.54
CA LYS A 953 -1.01 3.10 -41.91
C LYS A 953 -0.64 4.21 -40.91
N GLU A 954 -1.61 4.79 -40.21
CA GLU A 954 -1.35 5.84 -39.22
C GLU A 954 -0.75 5.26 -37.94
N MET A 955 -1.31 4.16 -37.44
CA MET A 955 -0.82 3.41 -36.29
C MET A 955 0.59 2.86 -36.55
N GLU A 956 0.85 2.33 -37.75
CA GLU A 956 2.17 1.86 -38.18
C GLU A 956 3.20 2.99 -38.12
N LYS A 957 2.91 4.14 -38.75
CA LYS A 957 3.78 5.34 -38.68
C LYS A 957 4.06 5.78 -37.25
N ARG A 958 3.08 5.67 -36.35
CA ARG A 958 3.23 6.04 -34.94
C ARG A 958 4.16 5.09 -34.18
N LEU A 959 4.09 3.80 -34.48
CA LEU A 959 5.00 2.78 -33.94
C LEU A 959 6.43 2.98 -34.46
N GLU A 960 6.59 3.21 -35.77
CA GLU A 960 7.89 3.50 -36.39
C GLU A 960 8.54 4.76 -35.79
N ALA A 961 7.76 5.85 -35.64
CA ALA A 961 8.24 7.07 -35.02
C ALA A 961 8.68 6.85 -33.56
N THR A 962 7.99 5.96 -32.84
CA THR A 962 8.33 5.60 -31.46
C THR A 962 9.58 4.73 -31.39
N GLU A 963 9.75 3.77 -32.29
CA GLU A 963 10.99 2.99 -32.40
C GLU A 963 12.19 3.89 -32.66
N MET A 964 12.07 4.81 -33.62
CA MET A 964 13.12 5.78 -33.93
C MET A 964 13.42 6.70 -32.74
N TRP A 965 12.40 7.06 -31.95
CA TRP A 965 12.58 7.82 -30.72
C TRP A 965 13.47 7.08 -29.70
N PHE A 966 13.33 5.74 -29.57
CA PHE A 966 14.16 4.92 -28.70
C PHE A 966 15.58 4.78 -29.24
N LEU A 967 15.73 4.42 -30.52
CA LEU A 967 17.03 4.18 -31.14
C LEU A 967 17.90 5.45 -31.15
N ARG A 968 17.36 6.60 -31.56
CA ARG A 968 18.10 7.87 -31.57
C ARG A 968 18.60 8.25 -30.18
N ARG A 969 17.76 8.09 -29.14
CA ARG A 969 18.16 8.39 -27.76
C ARG A 969 19.17 7.41 -27.19
N MET A 970 19.09 6.13 -27.55
CA MET A 970 20.06 5.10 -27.15
C MET A 970 21.44 5.35 -27.78
N LEU A 971 21.46 5.84 -29.02
CA LEU A 971 22.68 6.19 -29.76
C LEU A 971 23.18 7.62 -29.51
N ASN A 972 22.47 8.40 -28.68
CA ASN A 972 22.73 9.83 -28.44
C ASN A 972 22.71 10.70 -29.71
N VAL A 973 21.93 10.30 -30.72
CA VAL A 973 21.71 11.06 -31.95
C VAL A 973 20.68 12.16 -31.70
N PRO A 974 21.00 13.45 -31.95
CA PRO A 974 20.06 14.56 -31.82
C PRO A 974 18.83 14.38 -32.71
N TRP A 975 17.69 14.93 -32.31
CA TRP A 975 16.48 14.90 -33.14
C TRP A 975 16.63 15.73 -34.43
N THR A 976 17.52 16.71 -34.43
CA THR A 976 17.85 17.58 -35.57
C THR A 976 18.78 16.94 -36.60
N ALA A 977 19.46 15.84 -36.25
CA ALA A 977 20.37 15.15 -37.16
C ALA A 977 19.58 14.40 -38.25
N LYS A 978 19.85 14.72 -39.52
CA LYS A 978 19.31 14.04 -40.70
C LYS A 978 20.22 12.88 -41.11
N GLU A 979 20.25 11.82 -40.30
CA GLU A 979 20.95 10.58 -40.66
C GLU A 979 19.97 9.59 -41.33
N SER A 980 20.41 8.93 -42.41
CA SER A 980 19.63 7.93 -43.14
C SER A 980 19.56 6.60 -42.38
N ASN A 981 18.40 5.95 -42.44
CA ASN A 981 18.07 4.71 -41.71
C ASN A 981 19.04 3.53 -41.95
N GLU A 982 19.86 3.57 -42.99
CA GLU A 982 20.81 2.51 -43.37
C GLU A 982 22.19 2.65 -42.68
N LEU A 983 22.55 3.85 -42.19
CA LEU A 983 23.91 4.16 -41.71
C LEU A 983 24.14 3.80 -40.23
N SER A 984 23.09 3.48 -39.47
CA SER A 984 23.21 3.24 -38.03
C SER A 984 23.68 1.83 -37.62
N GLY A 985 23.83 0.87 -38.55
CA GLY A 985 24.43 -0.46 -38.27
C GLY A 985 23.76 -1.28 -37.14
N THR A 986 22.69 -0.79 -36.55
CA THR A 986 21.89 -1.46 -35.54
C THR A 986 20.98 -2.45 -36.26
N PRO A 987 20.82 -3.68 -35.75
CA PRO A 987 19.71 -4.53 -36.13
C PRO A 987 18.44 -3.88 -35.54
N GLY A 988 17.94 -2.85 -36.23
CA GLY A 988 16.52 -2.55 -36.24
C GLY A 988 15.80 -3.86 -36.57
N ILE A 989 14.62 -4.04 -35.99
CA ILE A 989 13.74 -5.21 -36.19
C ILE A 989 14.09 -5.87 -37.51
N GLU A 990 14.78 -7.02 -37.47
CA GLU A 990 15.20 -7.68 -38.70
C GLU A 990 13.93 -7.80 -39.53
N ARG A 991 13.89 -7.05 -40.64
CA ARG A 991 12.76 -6.98 -41.56
C ARG A 991 12.45 -8.36 -42.17
N GLU A 992 13.28 -9.35 -41.88
CA GLU A 992 13.07 -10.78 -42.14
C GLU A 992 12.27 -11.51 -41.07
N ASP A 993 12.37 -11.24 -39.77
CA ASP A 993 11.62 -12.00 -38.75
C ASP A 993 10.14 -11.60 -38.75
N GLN A 994 9.85 -10.30 -38.89
CA GLN A 994 8.48 -9.87 -39.15
C GLN A 994 7.99 -10.30 -40.54
N ARG A 995 8.84 -10.43 -41.57
CA ARG A 995 8.40 -11.02 -42.85
C ARG A 995 8.20 -12.52 -42.76
N LYS A 996 8.99 -13.27 -41.99
CA LYS A 996 8.89 -14.73 -41.81
C LYS A 996 7.71 -15.08 -40.90
N GLU A 997 7.39 -14.27 -39.90
CA GLU A 997 6.15 -14.39 -39.12
C GLU A 997 4.92 -13.87 -39.89
N ARG A 998 5.00 -12.75 -40.64
CA ARG A 998 3.93 -12.26 -41.53
C ARG A 998 3.69 -13.18 -42.74
N GLN A 999 4.72 -13.90 -43.24
CA GLN A 999 4.59 -14.89 -44.33
C GLN A 999 4.10 -16.26 -43.83
N ARG A 1000 4.32 -16.60 -42.56
CA ARG A 1000 3.68 -17.78 -41.94
C ARG A 1000 2.20 -17.53 -41.64
N SER A 1001 1.80 -16.31 -41.29
CA SER A 1001 0.38 -15.98 -41.09
C SER A 1001 -0.43 -15.77 -42.39
N THR A 1002 0.23 -15.61 -43.54
CA THR A 1002 -0.43 -15.45 -44.85
C THR A 1002 -0.43 -16.71 -45.72
N LYS A 1003 0.35 -17.75 -45.40
CA LYS A 1003 0.42 -18.98 -46.22
C LYS A 1003 -0.67 -20.02 -45.96
N ASP A 1004 -1.42 -19.92 -44.86
CA ASP A 1004 -2.56 -20.81 -44.59
C ASP A 1004 -3.92 -20.22 -45.00
N GLN A 1005 -3.93 -19.05 -45.67
CA GLN A 1005 -5.12 -18.58 -46.36
C GLN A 1005 -5.18 -19.18 -47.77
N VAL A 1006 -5.93 -20.27 -47.90
CA VAL A 1006 -6.37 -20.82 -49.20
C VAL A 1006 -6.96 -19.67 -50.03
N PRO A 1007 -6.46 -19.41 -51.26
CA PRO A 1007 -6.98 -18.33 -52.07
C PRO A 1007 -8.40 -18.68 -52.54
N ARG A 1008 -9.40 -17.94 -52.04
CA ARG A 1008 -10.77 -17.95 -52.57
C ARG A 1008 -10.76 -17.43 -54.01
N LYS A 1009 -10.74 -18.33 -54.99
CA LYS A 1009 -11.14 -18.00 -56.36
C LYS A 1009 -12.65 -17.79 -56.39
N HIS A 1010 -13.07 -16.57 -56.67
CA HIS A 1010 -14.43 -16.27 -57.11
C HIS A 1010 -14.73 -17.04 -58.40
N LYS A 1011 -15.74 -17.90 -58.38
CA LYS A 1011 -16.57 -18.19 -59.54
C LYS A 1011 -17.94 -17.56 -59.28
N PRO A 1012 -18.48 -16.74 -60.19
CA PRO A 1012 -19.87 -16.33 -60.13
C PRO A 1012 -20.75 -17.53 -60.52
N LEU A 1013 -21.82 -17.75 -59.76
CA LEU A 1013 -22.91 -18.65 -60.12
C LEU A 1013 -23.94 -17.81 -60.90
N ASP A 1014 -24.08 -18.12 -62.19
CA ASP A 1014 -25.39 -18.21 -62.82
C ASP A 1014 -26.10 -19.47 -62.33
#